data_AF-A0A2N9H4X6-F1
#
_entry.id   AF-A0A2N9H4X6-F1
#
_cell.length_a   1.000
_cell.length_b   1.000
_cell.length_c   1.000
_cell.angle_alpha   90.00
_cell.angle_beta   90.00
_cell.angle_gamma   90.00
#
_symmetry.space_group_name_H-M   'P 1'
#
loop_
_entity.id
_entity.type
_entity.pdbx_description
1 polymer ?
#
loop_
_entity_poly.entity_id
_entity_poly.type
_entity_poly.pdbx_seq_one_letter_code
_entity_poly.pdbx_strand_id
1 'polypeptide(L)'
;MISVHADRDEPFKVKAEPSSLSLAPYKPPDSHKVVDEDSHFLRAHQLYNAGNYKQALELCSSVYERNSLRTDNLLLLGAIYYQLHDYDMCIAKNEEALRIEPHFAECYGNMANAWKEKGNFEIAIRYYLIAIELRPNFCDAWSNLASAYMLKGRLNEAAQCCRQALALNPLLVDAHSNLGNIMKAQGLVQEAYSCYLEALRIQPTFAIAWSNLAALFMESGDLNRALQYYKEAVKHKPTFPDAFLNLGNVYKALGMPQEAIVCYQRALQTRPNFAVVLGNLASMYYEQGQLDLAILHYRQAISCDPRFLEAYNNLGNALKDIGRVDEAIRCYNQCLELQPNHPEALTNLGNIYMEWNVVVAAASYYKATLNVTTGLSAPLNNLAIIYKQQGNCADAISCYNEVLRIDPMAADALVNRGNTYKEIGRVNEAIQDYVHAVSIRPTMAEAHANLASAYKDSGHVEAAVKSYKQALLLRSDFPEATCNLLHSLQMSVLPSVQPFHAIAYPIDPLLALEISRKYAAHCSLIASRFALPPFNHPAPNPIKRVGGNERLRVGYVSSDFGNHPLSHLMGSVFGMHNGENVEVFCYALSPNDGTEWRQRTQSEAEHFVDVSAMTSDMIAKTINEDKIHILVNLNGYTKGARNEIFAMQPAPIQVSYMGFPGTTGATYIDYLVTDEFVSPLCFSHIYSEKLVHLPHCYFVNDYKQKNQDVLDLNCPHNRSDYGLPENKFIFACFNQLYKMDPEIFDTWCNILKRVPNSALWLLRFPAAGEMRLRTYAVAQGVQPDQIIFTDVAMKGEHIRRSGLADLFLDTPLCNAHTTGTDILWAGLPMVTLPLEKMATRVAGSLCLATGLGEEMIVSCMKEYEEKAVSLALNRPKLQALTNKLKAVRMTCPLFDTKRWVRNLERAYFKMWNVHCSGQSPQHFKVTENDVEFPYDR
;
A
#
# COMPACT_ATOMS: atom_id res chain seq x y z
N MET A 1 -26.22 -36.77 -35.28
CA MET A 1 -26.40 -37.71 -36.41
C MET A 1 -25.12 -38.51 -36.57
N ILE A 2 -25.24 -39.85 -36.44
CA ILE A 2 -24.43 -40.92 -37.09
C ILE A 2 -22.95 -40.98 -36.64
N SER A 3 -22.42 -41.87 -35.80
CA SER A 3 -22.45 -43.34 -35.58
C SER A 3 -21.76 -44.22 -36.63
N VAL A 4 -21.05 -45.26 -36.12
CA VAL A 4 -20.73 -46.59 -36.74
C VAL A 4 -19.30 -46.70 -37.35
N HIS A 5 -18.40 -47.68 -37.13
CA HIS A 5 -18.27 -48.98 -36.40
C HIS A 5 -16.76 -49.29 -36.19
N ALA A 6 -16.29 -49.95 -35.11
CA ALA A 6 -16.10 -51.42 -34.89
C ALA A 6 -15.14 -52.08 -35.92
N ASP A 7 -14.20 -53.01 -35.65
CA ASP A 7 -14.00 -53.95 -34.53
C ASP A 7 -12.69 -54.77 -34.74
N ARG A 8 -12.22 -55.48 -33.69
CA ARG A 8 -11.39 -56.73 -33.64
C ARG A 8 -9.85 -56.72 -33.45
N ASP A 9 -9.48 -57.20 -32.25
CA ASP A 9 -8.63 -58.37 -31.90
C ASP A 9 -7.36 -58.70 -32.71
N GLU A 10 -6.19 -58.65 -32.02
CA GLU A 10 -5.11 -59.64 -32.18
C GLU A 10 -4.34 -59.92 -30.86
N PRO A 11 -3.81 -61.14 -30.65
CA PRO A 11 -3.29 -61.64 -29.38
C PRO A 11 -1.77 -61.51 -29.22
N PHE A 12 -1.32 -61.31 -27.97
CA PHE A 12 0.10 -61.24 -27.61
C PHE A 12 0.78 -62.62 -27.60
N LYS A 13 1.88 -62.72 -28.34
CA LYS A 13 2.78 -63.88 -28.47
C LYS A 13 3.65 -64.09 -27.21
N VAL A 14 3.69 -65.33 -26.75
CA VAL A 14 4.67 -65.85 -25.77
C VAL A 14 6.00 -66.14 -26.49
N LYS A 15 7.10 -65.59 -25.97
CA LYS A 15 8.47 -65.95 -26.38
C LYS A 15 8.88 -67.24 -25.68
N ALA A 16 9.31 -68.22 -26.47
CA ALA A 16 10.05 -69.39 -26.03
C ALA A 16 11.49 -69.28 -26.54
N GLU A 17 12.47 -69.61 -25.70
CA GLU A 17 13.78 -70.15 -26.12
C GLU A 17 14.36 -71.06 -25.00
N PRO A 18 15.24 -72.03 -25.34
CA PRO A 18 15.21 -73.37 -24.74
C PRO A 18 16.53 -73.87 -24.09
N SER A 19 16.41 -75.07 -23.47
CA SER A 19 17.47 -76.06 -23.14
C SER A 19 18.37 -75.73 -21.93
N SER A 20 18.79 -76.67 -21.07
CA SER A 20 19.06 -78.10 -21.23
C SER A 20 19.03 -78.86 -19.88
N LEU A 21 18.77 -80.16 -19.97
CA LEU A 21 18.73 -81.14 -18.88
C LEU A 21 20.10 -81.41 -18.23
N SER A 22 20.11 -81.61 -16.91
CA SER A 22 20.99 -82.61 -16.29
C SER A 22 20.28 -83.31 -15.12
N LEU A 23 19.89 -84.57 -15.34
CA LEU A 23 19.45 -85.51 -14.32
C LEU A 23 20.65 -85.94 -13.46
N ALA A 24 20.57 -85.75 -12.14
CA ALA A 24 21.45 -86.40 -11.17
C ALA A 24 20.75 -87.66 -10.60
N PRO A 25 21.48 -88.76 -10.35
CA PRO A 25 20.88 -90.06 -10.09
C PRO A 25 20.39 -90.24 -8.64
N TYR A 26 19.21 -90.85 -8.56
CA TYR A 26 18.53 -91.36 -7.37
C TYR A 26 19.43 -92.33 -6.56
N LYS A 27 19.63 -92.05 -5.26
CA LYS A 27 20.15 -92.99 -4.26
C LYS A 27 18.98 -93.43 -3.36
N PRO A 28 18.76 -94.73 -3.11
CA PRO A 28 17.75 -95.16 -2.16
C PRO A 28 18.28 -94.96 -0.73
N PRO A 29 17.46 -94.50 0.24
CA PRO A 29 17.85 -94.54 1.64
C PRO A 29 17.62 -95.93 2.23
N ASP A 30 18.63 -96.38 2.97
CA ASP A 30 18.59 -97.51 3.89
C ASP A 30 17.37 -97.47 4.81
N SER A 31 16.77 -98.65 4.95
CA SER A 31 15.78 -98.99 5.95
C SER A 31 16.31 -98.78 7.37
N HIS A 32 15.68 -97.89 8.13
CA HIS A 32 15.24 -98.07 9.53
C HIS A 32 15.14 -96.72 10.26
N LYS A 33 13.96 -96.10 10.13
CA LYS A 33 13.25 -95.39 11.19
C LYS A 33 11.88 -95.04 10.60
N VAL A 34 10.89 -95.89 10.84
CA VAL A 34 9.48 -95.56 10.57
C VAL A 34 9.12 -94.44 11.53
N VAL A 35 9.44 -93.21 11.13
CA VAL A 35 8.89 -92.01 11.72
C VAL A 35 7.62 -91.76 10.95
N ASP A 36 6.52 -92.08 11.60
CA ASP A 36 5.16 -92.03 11.09
C ASP A 36 4.89 -90.68 10.40
N GLU A 37 4.61 -90.72 9.09
CA GLU A 37 4.32 -89.53 8.28
C GLU A 37 3.16 -88.73 8.88
N ASP A 38 2.18 -89.42 9.47
CA ASP A 38 1.04 -88.80 10.14
C ASP A 38 1.44 -88.10 11.44
N SER A 39 2.37 -88.66 12.21
CA SER A 39 2.92 -88.00 13.40
C SER A 39 3.66 -86.69 13.06
N HIS A 40 4.42 -86.68 11.97
CA HIS A 40 5.15 -85.50 11.51
C HIS A 40 4.21 -84.43 10.95
N PHE A 41 3.23 -84.83 10.13
CA PHE A 41 2.21 -83.92 9.62
C PHE A 41 1.37 -83.32 10.76
N LEU A 42 0.93 -84.13 11.72
CA LEU A 42 0.18 -83.65 12.89
C LEU A 42 1.00 -82.68 13.73
N ARG A 43 2.29 -82.97 13.93
CA ARG A 43 3.19 -82.06 14.64
C ARG A 43 3.42 -80.75 13.89
N ALA A 44 3.55 -80.81 12.57
CA ALA A 44 3.67 -79.62 11.74
C ALA A 44 2.40 -78.75 11.81
N HIS A 45 1.23 -79.37 11.80
CA HIS A 45 -0.05 -78.67 11.98
C HIS A 45 -0.19 -78.05 13.38
N GLN A 46 0.30 -78.72 14.43
CA GLN A 46 0.37 -78.14 15.78
C GLN A 46 1.31 -76.94 15.85
N LEU A 47 2.48 -77.03 15.21
CA LEU A 47 3.46 -75.93 15.16
C LEU A 47 2.92 -74.75 14.34
N TYR A 48 2.21 -75.01 13.25
CA TYR A 48 1.50 -74.00 12.48
C TYR A 48 0.48 -73.27 13.34
N ASN A 49 -0.38 -74.01 14.04
CA ASN A 49 -1.37 -73.43 14.97
C ASN A 49 -0.72 -72.67 16.14
N ALA A 50 0.49 -73.04 16.53
CA ALA A 50 1.28 -72.35 17.56
C ALA A 50 2.09 -71.14 17.02
N GLY A 51 1.99 -70.84 15.72
CA GLY A 51 2.71 -69.72 15.07
C GLY A 51 4.19 -69.98 14.77
N ASN A 52 4.69 -71.20 14.95
CA ASN A 52 6.08 -71.59 14.70
C ASN A 52 6.27 -72.03 13.23
N TYR A 53 6.07 -71.10 12.29
CA TYR A 53 6.02 -71.39 10.85
C TYR A 53 7.32 -71.95 10.27
N LYS A 54 8.49 -71.52 10.76
CA LYS A 54 9.79 -72.03 10.27
C LYS A 54 9.99 -73.50 10.62
N GLN A 55 9.68 -73.89 11.85
CA GLN A 55 9.77 -75.29 12.29
C GLN A 55 8.66 -76.15 11.67
N ALA A 56 7.47 -75.58 11.45
CA ALA A 56 6.41 -76.24 10.69
C ALA A 56 6.84 -76.49 9.23
N LEU A 57 7.53 -75.53 8.60
CA LEU A 57 8.06 -75.67 7.24
C LEU A 57 9.06 -76.82 7.12
N GLU A 58 9.99 -76.95 8.07
CA GLU A 58 10.98 -78.04 8.10
C GLU A 58 10.29 -79.43 8.16
N LEU A 59 9.29 -79.58 9.03
CA LEU A 59 8.55 -80.83 9.15
C LEU A 59 7.69 -81.13 7.91
N CYS A 60 6.96 -80.15 7.39
CA CYS A 60 6.17 -80.33 6.17
C CYS A 60 7.04 -80.61 4.94
N SER A 61 8.24 -80.03 4.86
CA SER A 61 9.22 -80.30 3.80
C SER A 61 9.73 -81.73 3.88
N SER A 62 10.02 -82.23 5.09
CA SER A 62 10.40 -83.64 5.29
C SER A 62 9.26 -84.61 4.92
N VAL A 63 8.00 -84.26 5.16
CA VAL A 63 6.83 -85.05 4.73
C VAL A 63 6.71 -85.01 3.20
N TYR A 64 6.95 -83.86 2.57
CA TYR A 64 6.90 -83.68 1.12
C TYR A 64 7.99 -84.46 0.37
N GLU A 65 9.22 -84.51 0.91
CA GLU A 65 10.32 -85.30 0.32
C GLU A 65 10.02 -86.80 0.27
N ARG A 66 9.21 -87.30 1.22
CA ARG A 66 8.81 -88.71 1.29
C ARG A 66 7.58 -89.00 0.43
N ASN A 67 6.59 -88.11 0.47
CA ASN A 67 5.36 -88.23 -0.30
C ASN A 67 4.95 -86.87 -0.89
N SER A 68 5.41 -86.61 -2.10
CA SER A 68 5.15 -85.36 -2.82
C SER A 68 3.71 -85.25 -3.36
N LEU A 69 2.92 -86.33 -3.28
CA LEU A 69 1.53 -86.37 -3.79
C LEU A 69 0.48 -86.16 -2.69
N ARG A 70 0.91 -86.00 -1.43
CA ARG A 70 0.03 -85.84 -0.27
C ARG A 70 -0.59 -84.43 -0.25
N THR A 71 -1.86 -84.32 -0.63
CA THR A 71 -2.55 -83.05 -0.89
C THR A 71 -2.81 -82.22 0.38
N ASP A 72 -3.09 -82.84 1.53
CA ASP A 72 -3.22 -82.17 2.84
C ASP A 72 -1.89 -81.53 3.31
N ASN A 73 -0.75 -82.19 3.05
CA ASN A 73 0.58 -81.62 3.30
C ASN A 73 0.92 -80.47 2.35
N LEU A 74 0.55 -80.58 1.07
CA LEU A 74 0.72 -79.49 0.09
C LEU A 74 -0.12 -78.26 0.45
N LEU A 75 -1.37 -78.45 0.90
CA LEU A 75 -2.22 -77.37 1.39
C LEU A 75 -1.59 -76.67 2.60
N LEU A 76 -1.07 -77.44 3.56
CA LEU A 76 -0.41 -76.91 4.75
C LEU A 76 0.91 -76.18 4.40
N LEU A 77 1.70 -76.70 3.46
CA LEU A 77 2.88 -76.01 2.92
C LEU A 77 2.51 -74.67 2.31
N GLY A 78 1.44 -74.63 1.51
CA GLY A 78 0.89 -73.39 0.96
C GLY A 78 0.56 -72.37 2.04
N ALA A 79 -0.15 -72.80 3.08
CA ALA A 79 -0.49 -71.94 4.23
C ALA A 79 0.76 -71.47 5.01
N ILE A 80 1.76 -72.34 5.21
CA ILE A 80 3.03 -71.98 5.87
C ILE A 80 3.81 -70.94 5.05
N TYR A 81 3.95 -71.14 3.74
CA TYR A 81 4.63 -70.18 2.86
C TYR A 81 3.91 -68.83 2.84
N TYR A 82 2.58 -68.82 2.88
CA TYR A 82 1.80 -67.59 3.06
C TYR A 82 2.16 -66.86 4.36
N GLN A 83 2.22 -67.55 5.49
CA GLN A 83 2.60 -66.96 6.78
C GLN A 83 4.07 -66.50 6.83
N LEU A 84 4.93 -67.09 6.01
CA LEU A 84 6.34 -66.68 5.85
C LEU A 84 6.52 -65.55 4.82
N HIS A 85 5.43 -65.03 4.25
CA HIS A 85 5.43 -64.01 3.19
C HIS A 85 6.10 -64.43 1.87
N ASP A 86 6.25 -65.73 1.63
CA ASP A 86 6.67 -66.28 0.34
C ASP A 86 5.44 -66.65 -0.48
N TYR A 87 4.84 -65.62 -1.09
CA TYR A 87 3.59 -65.77 -1.82
C TYR A 87 3.75 -66.60 -3.11
N ASP A 88 4.94 -66.60 -3.72
CA ASP A 88 5.22 -67.38 -4.92
C ASP A 88 5.23 -68.87 -4.62
N MET A 89 5.91 -69.28 -3.53
CA MET A 89 5.91 -70.67 -3.10
C MET A 89 4.54 -71.12 -2.56
N CYS A 90 3.78 -70.22 -1.92
CA CYS A 90 2.39 -70.48 -1.55
C CYS A 90 1.56 -70.87 -2.78
N ILE A 91 1.62 -70.07 -3.85
CA ILE A 91 0.88 -70.33 -5.09
C ILE A 91 1.38 -71.65 -5.71
N ALA A 92 2.68 -71.85 -5.84
CA ALA A 92 3.26 -73.05 -6.46
C ALA A 92 2.82 -74.36 -5.77
N LYS A 93 2.79 -74.40 -4.43
CA LYS A 93 2.41 -75.61 -3.69
C LYS A 93 0.90 -75.89 -3.72
N ASN A 94 0.07 -74.85 -3.75
CA ASN A 94 -1.38 -75.04 -3.96
C ASN A 94 -1.68 -75.44 -5.43
N GLU A 95 -0.93 -74.96 -6.42
CA GLU A 95 -1.05 -75.44 -7.80
C GLU A 95 -0.64 -76.91 -7.97
N GLU A 96 0.41 -77.35 -7.28
CA GLU A 96 0.79 -78.77 -7.23
C GLU A 96 -0.34 -79.63 -6.64
N ALA A 97 -0.98 -79.18 -5.56
CA ALA A 97 -2.14 -79.87 -4.98
C ALA A 97 -3.32 -79.95 -5.96
N LEU A 98 -3.61 -78.87 -6.68
CA LEU A 98 -4.71 -78.79 -7.66
C LEU A 98 -4.49 -79.67 -8.90
N ARG A 99 -3.24 -79.96 -9.28
CA ARG A 99 -2.95 -80.94 -10.36
C ARG A 99 -3.35 -82.37 -9.96
N ILE A 100 -3.36 -82.67 -8.67
CA ILE A 100 -3.73 -83.97 -8.12
C ILE A 100 -5.23 -83.99 -7.83
N GLU A 101 -5.75 -82.95 -7.18
CA GLU A 101 -7.15 -82.80 -6.79
C GLU A 101 -7.73 -81.46 -7.28
N PRO A 102 -8.36 -81.43 -8.49
CA PRO A 102 -8.85 -80.19 -9.08
C PRO A 102 -10.00 -79.50 -8.34
N HIS A 103 -10.74 -80.23 -7.49
CA HIS A 103 -11.91 -79.75 -6.75
C HIS A 103 -11.57 -79.39 -5.29
N PHE A 104 -10.37 -78.84 -5.05
CA PHE A 104 -9.87 -78.52 -3.71
C PHE A 104 -10.06 -77.04 -3.38
N ALA A 105 -11.21 -76.69 -2.77
CA ALA A 105 -11.62 -75.30 -2.53
C ALA A 105 -10.63 -74.49 -1.69
N GLU A 106 -10.00 -75.12 -0.69
CA GLU A 106 -9.03 -74.51 0.23
C GLU A 106 -7.76 -74.06 -0.51
N CYS A 107 -7.32 -74.79 -1.54
CA CYS A 107 -6.15 -74.41 -2.36
C CYS A 107 -6.41 -73.12 -3.13
N TYR A 108 -7.60 -72.99 -3.73
CA TYR A 108 -8.02 -71.76 -4.40
C TYR A 108 -8.14 -70.59 -3.42
N GLY A 109 -8.63 -70.82 -2.19
CA GLY A 109 -8.67 -69.82 -1.12
C GLY A 109 -7.29 -69.32 -0.70
N ASN A 110 -6.32 -70.23 -0.52
CA ASN A 110 -4.94 -69.89 -0.19
C ASN A 110 -4.25 -69.10 -1.30
N MET A 111 -4.44 -69.52 -2.56
CA MET A 111 -3.92 -68.78 -3.72
C MET A 111 -4.55 -67.39 -3.83
N ALA A 112 -5.86 -67.28 -3.62
CA ALA A 112 -6.57 -66.00 -3.64
C ALA A 112 -6.03 -65.04 -2.56
N ASN A 113 -5.72 -65.54 -1.36
CA ASN A 113 -5.04 -64.76 -0.32
C ASN A 113 -3.66 -64.30 -0.79
N ALA A 114 -2.83 -65.18 -1.35
CA ALA A 114 -1.49 -64.82 -1.84
C ALA A 114 -1.55 -63.77 -2.97
N TRP A 115 -2.46 -63.91 -3.94
CA TRP A 115 -2.66 -62.93 -5.02
C TRP A 115 -3.16 -61.58 -4.52
N LYS A 116 -4.00 -61.57 -3.47
CA LYS A 116 -4.44 -60.36 -2.79
C LYS A 116 -3.26 -59.62 -2.16
N GLU A 117 -2.38 -60.32 -1.44
CA GLU A 117 -1.18 -59.73 -0.84
C GLU A 117 -0.16 -59.25 -1.89
N LYS A 118 -0.07 -59.92 -3.05
CA LYS A 118 0.71 -59.44 -4.21
C LYS A 118 0.07 -58.24 -4.94
N GLY A 119 -1.10 -57.76 -4.49
CA GLY A 119 -1.81 -56.61 -5.07
C GLY A 119 -2.59 -56.92 -6.35
N ASN A 120 -2.67 -58.18 -6.79
CA ASN A 120 -3.43 -58.56 -7.99
C ASN A 120 -4.86 -58.96 -7.62
N PHE A 121 -5.67 -57.97 -7.25
CA PHE A 121 -7.00 -58.19 -6.71
C PHE A 121 -7.98 -58.83 -7.70
N GLU A 122 -7.80 -58.63 -9.02
CA GLU A 122 -8.66 -59.28 -10.03
C GLU A 122 -8.47 -60.79 -10.04
N ILE A 123 -7.21 -61.24 -9.99
CA ILE A 123 -6.88 -62.67 -9.92
C ILE A 123 -7.36 -63.25 -8.58
N ALA A 124 -7.17 -62.52 -7.48
CA ALA A 124 -7.67 -62.94 -6.18
C ALA A 124 -9.19 -63.13 -6.17
N ILE A 125 -9.96 -62.17 -6.70
CA ILE A 125 -11.43 -62.26 -6.82
C ILE A 125 -11.84 -63.50 -7.61
N ARG A 126 -11.20 -63.77 -8.76
CA ARG A 126 -11.49 -64.97 -9.57
C ARG A 126 -11.29 -66.25 -8.77
N TYR A 127 -10.18 -66.38 -8.06
CA TYR A 127 -9.90 -67.58 -7.27
C TYR A 127 -10.83 -67.75 -6.07
N TYR A 128 -11.24 -66.66 -5.40
CA TYR A 128 -12.27 -66.74 -4.36
C TYR A 128 -13.63 -67.20 -4.92
N LEU A 129 -14.03 -66.70 -6.10
CA LEU A 129 -15.27 -67.13 -6.74
C LEU A 129 -15.25 -68.62 -7.07
N ILE A 130 -14.13 -69.15 -7.58
CA ILE A 130 -13.95 -70.59 -7.82
C ILE A 130 -14.03 -71.38 -6.51
N ALA A 131 -13.36 -70.92 -5.44
CA ALA A 131 -13.40 -71.58 -4.13
C ALA A 131 -14.83 -71.66 -3.56
N ILE A 132 -15.63 -70.60 -3.74
CA ILE A 132 -17.01 -70.51 -3.30
C ILE A 132 -17.94 -71.39 -4.18
N GLU A 133 -17.70 -71.45 -5.48
CA GLU A 133 -18.44 -72.33 -6.40
C GLU A 133 -18.27 -73.81 -6.02
N LEU A 134 -17.04 -74.21 -5.68
CA LEU A 134 -16.72 -75.56 -5.22
C LEU A 134 -17.27 -75.86 -3.82
N ARG A 135 -17.29 -74.86 -2.92
CA ARG A 135 -17.78 -74.98 -1.55
C ARG A 135 -18.60 -73.75 -1.14
N PRO A 136 -19.92 -73.73 -1.39
CA PRO A 136 -20.76 -72.56 -1.08
C PRO A 136 -20.77 -72.13 0.39
N ASN A 137 -20.58 -73.07 1.32
CA ASN A 137 -20.54 -72.81 2.77
C ASN A 137 -19.15 -72.34 3.27
N PHE A 138 -18.22 -71.98 2.38
CA PHE A 138 -16.88 -71.55 2.74
C PHE A 138 -16.88 -70.09 3.27
N CYS A 139 -17.20 -69.94 4.55
CA CYS A 139 -17.40 -68.64 5.21
C CYS A 139 -16.19 -67.70 5.09
N ASP A 140 -14.97 -68.22 5.28
CA ASP A 140 -13.74 -67.42 5.20
C ASP A 140 -13.47 -66.91 3.78
N ALA A 141 -13.82 -67.69 2.75
CA ALA A 141 -13.70 -67.25 1.36
C ALA A 141 -14.68 -66.11 1.04
N TRP A 142 -15.91 -66.17 1.55
CA TRP A 142 -16.88 -65.07 1.41
C TRP A 142 -16.41 -63.78 2.12
N SER A 143 -15.86 -63.89 3.34
CA SER A 143 -15.32 -62.75 4.09
C SER A 143 -14.11 -62.13 3.39
N ASN A 144 -13.16 -62.96 2.93
CA ASN A 144 -11.97 -62.50 2.22
C ASN A 144 -12.27 -61.93 0.83
N LEU A 145 -13.27 -62.47 0.12
CA LEU A 145 -13.78 -61.91 -1.13
C LEU A 145 -14.38 -60.51 -0.91
N ALA A 146 -15.10 -60.31 0.19
CA ALA A 146 -15.63 -59.00 0.55
C ALA A 146 -14.50 -57.97 0.72
N SER A 147 -13.41 -58.32 1.41
CA SER A 147 -12.23 -57.46 1.53
C SER A 147 -11.59 -57.16 0.17
N ALA A 148 -11.50 -58.14 -0.74
CA ALA A 148 -10.96 -57.93 -2.08
C ALA A 148 -11.84 -57.00 -2.94
N TYR A 149 -13.17 -57.13 -2.88
CA TYR A 149 -14.10 -56.21 -3.53
C TYR A 149 -14.04 -54.79 -2.95
N MET A 150 -13.88 -54.67 -1.63
CA MET A 150 -13.69 -53.38 -0.96
C MET A 150 -12.44 -52.66 -1.47
N LEU A 151 -11.31 -53.36 -1.60
CA LEU A 151 -10.06 -52.80 -2.16
C LEU A 151 -10.19 -52.37 -3.64
N LYS A 152 -11.12 -52.98 -4.40
CA LYS A 152 -11.47 -52.58 -5.76
C LYS A 152 -12.53 -51.47 -5.84
N GLY A 153 -13.06 -51.00 -4.70
CA GLY A 153 -14.13 -49.99 -4.64
C GLY A 153 -15.53 -50.54 -4.97
N ARG A 154 -15.70 -51.86 -5.11
CA ARG A 154 -16.99 -52.53 -5.39
C ARG A 154 -17.76 -52.78 -4.09
N LEU A 155 -18.21 -51.69 -3.45
CA LEU A 155 -18.76 -51.71 -2.09
C LEU A 155 -20.06 -52.51 -1.97
N ASN A 156 -20.90 -52.52 -3.01
CA ASN A 156 -22.17 -53.24 -2.99
C ASN A 156 -21.96 -54.76 -2.99
N GLU A 157 -21.07 -55.25 -3.86
CA GLU A 157 -20.69 -56.65 -3.91
C GLU A 157 -19.95 -57.08 -2.65
N ALA A 158 -19.10 -56.22 -2.09
CA ALA A 158 -18.44 -56.46 -0.81
C ALA A 158 -19.46 -56.66 0.33
N ALA A 159 -20.46 -55.76 0.44
CA ALA A 159 -21.50 -55.87 1.47
C ALA A 159 -22.33 -57.15 1.32
N GLN A 160 -22.66 -57.55 0.09
CA GLN A 160 -23.38 -58.80 -0.18
C GLN A 160 -22.56 -60.02 0.26
N CYS A 161 -21.26 -60.04 -0.03
CA CYS A 161 -20.37 -61.12 0.38
C CYS A 161 -20.25 -61.23 1.91
N CYS A 162 -20.12 -60.10 2.63
CA CYS A 162 -20.14 -60.09 4.09
C CYS A 162 -21.48 -60.59 4.66
N ARG A 163 -22.61 -60.18 4.09
CA ARG A 163 -23.95 -60.65 4.52
C ARG A 163 -24.11 -62.16 4.28
N GLN A 164 -23.57 -62.69 3.19
CA GLN A 164 -23.53 -64.14 2.95
C GLN A 164 -22.66 -64.87 3.97
N ALA A 165 -21.45 -64.37 4.25
CA ALA A 165 -20.58 -64.94 5.28
C ALA A 165 -21.29 -64.97 6.66
N LEU A 166 -22.01 -63.91 7.01
CA LEU A 166 -22.77 -63.82 8.26
C LEU A 166 -24.05 -64.65 8.29
N ALA A 167 -24.68 -64.88 7.13
CA ALA A 167 -25.82 -65.80 7.03
C ALA A 167 -25.40 -67.26 7.27
N LEU A 168 -24.19 -67.62 6.83
CA LEU A 168 -23.59 -68.94 7.05
C LEU A 168 -23.04 -69.09 8.48
N ASN A 169 -22.39 -68.05 9.01
CA ASN A 169 -21.87 -68.03 10.38
C ASN A 169 -22.07 -66.65 11.04
N PRO A 170 -23.14 -66.48 11.85
CA PRO A 170 -23.41 -65.21 12.55
C PRO A 170 -22.37 -64.79 13.60
N LEU A 171 -21.50 -65.72 14.03
CA LEU A 171 -20.49 -65.48 15.07
C LEU A 171 -19.14 -65.02 14.49
N LEU A 172 -19.04 -64.82 13.18
CA LEU A 172 -17.80 -64.43 12.53
C LEU A 172 -17.49 -62.94 12.76
N VAL A 173 -16.68 -62.67 13.79
CA VAL A 173 -16.33 -61.32 14.26
C VAL A 173 -15.68 -60.47 13.16
N ASP A 174 -14.77 -61.05 12.38
CA ASP A 174 -14.11 -60.36 11.27
C ASP A 174 -15.10 -59.93 10.18
N ALA A 175 -16.15 -60.73 9.91
CA ALA A 175 -17.16 -60.39 8.92
C ALA A 175 -18.08 -59.26 9.38
N HIS A 176 -18.43 -59.18 10.68
CA HIS A 176 -19.13 -58.03 11.25
C HIS A 176 -18.28 -56.76 11.16
N SER A 177 -16.98 -56.84 11.49
CA SER A 177 -16.07 -55.69 11.38
C SER A 177 -15.86 -55.26 9.92
N ASN A 178 -15.70 -56.20 8.99
CA ASN A 178 -15.58 -55.91 7.55
C ASN A 178 -16.86 -55.29 7.00
N LEU A 179 -18.04 -55.79 7.39
CA LEU A 179 -19.32 -55.18 7.04
C LEU A 179 -19.41 -53.75 7.55
N GLY A 180 -18.98 -53.50 8.80
CA GLY A 180 -18.93 -52.15 9.37
C GLY A 180 -18.03 -51.21 8.57
N ASN A 181 -16.85 -51.66 8.15
CA ASN A 181 -15.93 -50.87 7.30
C ASN A 181 -16.57 -50.53 5.94
N ILE A 182 -17.29 -51.48 5.35
CA ILE A 182 -17.99 -51.28 4.07
C ILE A 182 -19.16 -50.29 4.24
N MET A 183 -19.98 -50.42 5.29
CA MET A 183 -21.08 -49.49 5.59
C MET A 183 -20.54 -48.07 5.83
N LYS A 184 -19.41 -47.96 6.54
CA LYS A 184 -18.70 -46.69 6.74
C LYS A 184 -18.28 -46.08 5.40
N ALA A 185 -17.66 -46.87 4.51
CA ALA A 185 -17.25 -46.43 3.18
C ALA A 185 -18.45 -46.01 2.28
N GLN A 186 -19.64 -46.56 2.53
CA GLN A 186 -20.90 -46.15 1.88
C GLN A 186 -21.57 -44.93 2.52
N GLY A 187 -21.03 -44.38 3.61
CA GLY A 187 -21.63 -43.26 4.35
C GLY A 187 -22.74 -43.66 5.34
N LEU A 188 -23.01 -44.96 5.52
CA LEU A 188 -24.02 -45.50 6.42
C LEU A 188 -23.46 -45.66 7.84
N VAL A 189 -23.17 -44.52 8.49
CA VAL A 189 -22.45 -44.47 9.78
C VAL A 189 -23.17 -45.23 10.91
N GLN A 190 -24.50 -45.17 10.96
CA GLN A 190 -25.29 -45.86 12.00
C GLN A 190 -25.28 -47.38 11.82
N GLU A 191 -25.28 -47.86 10.58
CA GLU A 191 -25.16 -49.29 10.28
C GLU A 191 -23.74 -49.78 10.58
N ALA A 192 -22.72 -48.98 10.26
CA ALA A 192 -21.33 -49.27 10.62
C ALA A 192 -21.15 -49.41 12.14
N TYR A 193 -21.69 -48.46 12.90
CA TYR A 193 -21.69 -48.48 14.37
C TYR A 193 -22.33 -49.76 14.92
N SER A 194 -23.50 -50.14 14.38
CA SER A 194 -24.21 -51.35 14.80
C SER A 194 -23.40 -52.62 14.52
N CYS A 195 -22.73 -52.70 13.36
CA CYS A 195 -21.88 -53.84 13.01
C CYS A 195 -20.67 -53.97 13.95
N TYR A 196 -20.02 -52.86 14.32
CA TYR A 196 -18.90 -52.89 15.27
C TYR A 196 -19.36 -53.27 16.68
N LEU A 197 -20.54 -52.81 17.12
CA LEU A 197 -21.10 -53.24 18.40
C LEU A 197 -21.41 -54.74 18.42
N GLU A 198 -21.95 -55.30 17.34
CA GLU A 198 -22.17 -56.76 17.25
C GLU A 198 -20.86 -57.54 17.29
N ALA A 199 -19.80 -57.07 16.61
CA ALA A 199 -18.46 -57.65 16.71
C ALA A 199 -17.95 -57.66 18.16
N LEU A 200 -18.13 -56.56 18.90
CA LEU A 200 -17.74 -56.44 20.30
C LEU A 200 -18.66 -57.23 21.25
N ARG A 201 -19.94 -57.41 20.92
CA ARG A 201 -20.88 -58.25 21.68
C ARG A 201 -20.46 -59.71 21.62
N ILE A 202 -20.00 -60.17 20.45
CA ILE A 202 -19.51 -61.54 20.25
C ILE A 202 -18.12 -61.71 20.89
N GLN A 203 -17.20 -60.78 20.65
CA GLN A 203 -15.84 -60.81 21.20
C GLN A 203 -15.41 -59.45 21.76
N PRO A 204 -15.60 -59.21 23.07
CA PRO A 204 -15.22 -57.93 23.71
C PRO A 204 -13.73 -57.58 23.64
N THR A 205 -12.87 -58.59 23.45
CA THR A 205 -11.40 -58.41 23.33
C THR A 205 -10.94 -58.08 21.90
N PHE A 206 -11.86 -57.95 20.93
CA PHE A 206 -11.51 -57.72 19.54
C PHE A 206 -11.07 -56.26 19.30
N ALA A 207 -9.77 -56.03 19.45
CA ALA A 207 -9.16 -54.69 19.39
C ALA A 207 -9.43 -53.93 18.08
N ILE A 208 -9.62 -54.62 16.96
CA ILE A 208 -9.90 -54.01 15.66
C ILE A 208 -11.27 -53.31 15.67
N ALA A 209 -12.32 -53.92 16.24
CA ALA A 209 -13.62 -53.27 16.33
C ALA A 209 -13.60 -52.06 17.28
N TRP A 210 -12.87 -52.12 18.40
CA TRP A 210 -12.65 -50.95 19.26
C TRP A 210 -11.98 -49.80 18.50
N SER A 211 -10.95 -50.09 17.71
CA SER A 211 -10.25 -49.10 16.86
C SER A 211 -11.18 -48.52 15.79
N ASN A 212 -11.98 -49.35 15.11
CA ASN A 212 -12.88 -48.90 14.06
C ASN A 212 -14.04 -48.05 14.61
N LEU A 213 -14.56 -48.41 15.78
CA LEU A 213 -15.58 -47.65 16.49
C LEU A 213 -15.02 -46.30 16.97
N ALA A 214 -13.78 -46.28 17.47
CA ALA A 214 -13.06 -45.04 17.81
C ALA A 214 -12.88 -44.12 16.59
N ALA A 215 -12.59 -44.69 15.41
CA ALA A 215 -12.47 -43.94 14.17
C ALA A 215 -13.78 -43.26 13.75
N LEU A 216 -14.95 -43.87 14.00
CA LEU A 216 -16.25 -43.22 13.77
C LEU A 216 -16.43 -41.97 14.64
N PHE A 217 -16.05 -42.04 15.92
CA PHE A 217 -16.14 -40.89 16.83
C PHE A 217 -15.12 -39.81 16.52
N MET A 218 -13.94 -40.19 16.01
CA MET A 218 -12.94 -39.25 15.51
C MET A 218 -13.48 -38.44 14.32
N GLU A 219 -14.13 -39.10 13.36
CA GLU A 219 -14.77 -38.43 12.21
C GLU A 219 -15.97 -37.57 12.60
N SER A 220 -16.72 -37.95 13.64
CA SER A 220 -17.82 -37.14 14.17
C SER A 220 -17.36 -35.99 15.07
N GLY A 221 -16.05 -35.86 15.34
CA GLY A 221 -15.48 -34.84 16.22
C GLY A 221 -15.64 -35.09 17.73
N ASP A 222 -16.15 -36.24 18.16
CA ASP A 222 -16.24 -36.62 19.58
C ASP A 222 -14.91 -37.23 20.04
N LEU A 223 -13.93 -36.34 20.24
CA LEU A 223 -12.55 -36.70 20.59
C LEU A 223 -12.47 -37.45 21.94
N ASN A 224 -13.39 -37.20 22.87
CA ASN A 224 -13.39 -37.84 24.18
C ASN A 224 -13.77 -39.33 24.09
N ARG A 225 -14.82 -39.65 23.32
CA ARG A 225 -15.20 -41.05 23.07
C ARG A 225 -14.16 -41.76 22.20
N ALA A 226 -13.64 -41.09 21.17
CA ALA A 226 -12.54 -41.64 20.36
C ALA A 226 -11.34 -42.01 21.23
N LEU A 227 -10.93 -41.13 22.15
CA LEU A 227 -9.83 -41.37 23.09
C LEU A 227 -10.09 -42.61 23.96
N GLN A 228 -11.29 -42.74 24.52
CA GLN A 228 -11.67 -43.87 25.37
C GLN A 228 -11.59 -45.19 24.61
N TYR A 229 -12.14 -45.25 23.39
CA TYR A 229 -12.19 -46.47 22.61
C TYR A 229 -10.84 -46.88 22.02
N TYR A 230 -10.00 -45.92 21.60
CA TYR A 230 -8.62 -46.23 21.21
C TYR A 230 -7.79 -46.75 22.40
N LYS A 231 -8.03 -46.25 23.63
CA LYS A 231 -7.40 -46.80 24.84
C LYS A 231 -7.78 -48.26 25.08
N GLU A 232 -9.05 -48.63 24.90
CA GLU A 232 -9.46 -50.03 25.00
C GLU A 232 -8.84 -50.88 23.87
N ALA A 233 -8.75 -50.37 22.64
CA ALA A 233 -8.09 -51.07 21.54
C ALA A 233 -6.62 -51.41 21.85
N VAL A 234 -5.81 -50.45 22.31
CA VAL A 234 -4.40 -50.68 22.65
C VAL A 234 -4.21 -51.48 23.94
N LYS A 235 -5.17 -51.45 24.86
CA LYS A 235 -5.18 -52.28 26.07
C LYS A 235 -5.40 -53.75 25.73
N HIS A 236 -6.31 -54.05 24.80
CA HIS A 236 -6.56 -55.42 24.35
C HIS A 236 -5.48 -55.94 23.39
N LYS A 237 -4.84 -55.06 22.61
CA LYS A 237 -3.72 -55.41 21.74
C LYS A 237 -2.56 -54.39 21.87
N PRO A 238 -1.62 -54.59 22.82
CA PRO A 238 -0.49 -53.69 23.03
C PRO A 238 0.53 -53.61 21.88
N THR A 239 0.44 -54.48 20.88
CA THR A 239 1.28 -54.50 19.67
C THR A 239 0.51 -54.03 18.43
N PHE A 240 -0.43 -53.09 18.60
CA PHE A 240 -1.27 -52.58 17.51
C PHE A 240 -0.81 -51.19 17.04
N PRO A 241 0.11 -51.10 16.05
CA PRO A 241 0.72 -49.82 15.66
C PRO A 241 -0.28 -48.82 15.09
N ASP A 242 -1.27 -49.26 14.31
CA ASP A 242 -2.29 -48.36 13.73
C ASP A 242 -3.20 -47.74 14.81
N ALA A 243 -3.53 -48.50 15.86
CA ALA A 243 -4.29 -47.96 16.99
C ALA A 243 -3.47 -46.93 17.79
N PHE A 244 -2.15 -47.13 17.95
CA PHE A 244 -1.28 -46.12 18.55
C PHE A 244 -1.11 -44.88 17.69
N LEU A 245 -1.00 -45.02 16.36
CA LEU A 245 -0.99 -43.88 15.44
C LEU A 245 -2.26 -43.04 15.59
N ASN A 246 -3.43 -43.69 15.54
CA ASN A 246 -4.69 -42.98 15.64
C ASN A 246 -4.95 -42.40 17.04
N LEU A 247 -4.54 -43.11 18.10
CA LEU A 247 -4.56 -42.57 19.47
C LEU A 247 -3.67 -41.33 19.59
N GLY A 248 -2.49 -41.33 18.97
CA GLY A 248 -1.62 -40.16 18.88
C GLY A 248 -2.27 -38.98 18.15
N ASN A 249 -2.98 -39.24 17.05
CA ASN A 249 -3.74 -38.22 16.33
C ASN A 249 -4.87 -37.62 17.19
N VAL A 250 -5.55 -38.43 18.01
CA VAL A 250 -6.56 -37.95 18.97
C VAL A 250 -5.92 -37.07 20.04
N TYR A 251 -4.80 -37.49 20.63
CA TYR A 251 -4.07 -36.68 21.60
C TYR A 251 -3.58 -35.36 21.00
N LYS A 252 -3.11 -35.36 19.75
CA LYS A 252 -2.79 -34.13 19.01
C LYS A 252 -4.02 -33.21 18.91
N ALA A 253 -5.17 -33.75 18.49
CA ALA A 253 -6.40 -32.98 18.35
C ALA A 253 -6.93 -32.42 19.68
N LEU A 254 -6.65 -33.09 20.80
CA LEU A 254 -6.98 -32.65 22.16
C LEU A 254 -5.97 -31.64 22.75
N GLY A 255 -4.91 -31.29 22.02
CA GLY A 255 -3.86 -30.37 22.52
C GLY A 255 -2.93 -31.01 23.56
N MET A 256 -2.75 -32.33 23.52
CA MET A 256 -1.90 -33.12 24.42
C MET A 256 -0.68 -33.69 23.68
N PRO A 257 0.34 -32.86 23.37
CA PRO A 257 1.42 -33.25 22.45
C PRO A 257 2.39 -34.29 23.03
N GLN A 258 2.59 -34.33 24.34
CA GLN A 258 3.52 -35.29 24.97
C GLN A 258 2.98 -36.72 24.91
N GLU A 259 1.69 -36.88 25.18
CA GLU A 259 0.98 -38.14 25.06
C GLU A 259 0.94 -38.63 23.60
N ALA A 260 0.79 -37.72 22.64
CA ALA A 260 0.86 -38.03 21.21
C ALA A 260 2.24 -38.60 20.83
N ILE A 261 3.33 -37.97 21.26
CA ILE A 261 4.71 -38.43 21.04
C ILE A 261 4.91 -39.84 21.60
N VAL A 262 4.47 -40.11 22.83
CA VAL A 262 4.57 -41.45 23.44
C VAL A 262 3.83 -42.50 22.61
N CYS A 263 2.64 -42.17 22.09
CA CYS A 263 1.89 -43.07 21.24
C CYS A 263 2.62 -43.36 19.92
N TYR A 264 3.15 -42.33 19.24
CA TYR A 264 3.93 -42.52 18.02
C TYR A 264 5.21 -43.33 18.25
N GLN A 265 5.92 -43.09 19.35
CA GLN A 265 7.10 -43.88 19.71
C GLN A 265 6.75 -45.37 19.93
N ARG A 266 5.62 -45.68 20.58
CA ARG A 266 5.14 -47.06 20.74
C ARG A 266 4.76 -47.72 19.41
N ALA A 267 4.14 -46.97 18.51
CA ALA A 267 3.88 -47.46 17.15
C ALA A 267 5.19 -47.81 16.42
N LEU A 268 6.23 -46.97 16.54
CA LEU A 268 7.54 -47.21 15.91
C LEU A 268 8.33 -48.35 16.57
N GLN A 269 8.17 -48.59 17.87
CA GLN A 269 8.75 -49.77 18.53
C GLN A 269 8.23 -51.07 17.93
N THR A 270 6.95 -51.10 17.53
CA THR A 270 6.33 -52.29 16.91
C THR A 270 6.62 -52.35 15.42
N ARG A 271 6.59 -51.21 14.72
CA ARG A 271 6.85 -51.08 13.28
C ARG A 271 7.82 -49.91 13.01
N PRO A 272 9.14 -50.17 12.95
CA PRO A 272 10.15 -49.11 12.79
C PRO A 272 10.03 -48.32 11.47
N ASN A 273 9.68 -49.01 10.37
CA ASN A 273 9.56 -48.40 9.05
C ASN A 273 8.11 -47.95 8.78
N PHE A 274 7.57 -47.10 9.64
CA PHE A 274 6.21 -46.58 9.52
C PHE A 274 6.24 -45.09 9.14
N ALA A 275 6.32 -44.81 7.83
CA ALA A 275 6.53 -43.46 7.28
C ALA A 275 5.55 -42.42 7.82
N VAL A 276 4.25 -42.73 7.85
CA VAL A 276 3.20 -41.81 8.36
C VAL A 276 3.41 -41.45 9.83
N VAL A 277 3.80 -42.42 10.67
CA VAL A 277 4.08 -42.17 12.10
C VAL A 277 5.34 -41.33 12.28
N LEU A 278 6.40 -41.59 11.50
CA LEU A 278 7.61 -40.77 11.49
C LEU A 278 7.32 -39.32 11.08
N GLY A 279 6.47 -39.12 10.05
CA GLY A 279 6.02 -37.80 9.62
C GLY A 279 5.21 -37.07 10.70
N ASN A 280 4.25 -37.75 11.33
CA ASN A 280 3.44 -37.15 12.40
C ASN A 280 4.27 -36.84 13.65
N LEU A 281 5.22 -37.71 14.02
CA LEU A 281 6.17 -37.48 15.10
C LEU A 281 7.08 -36.29 14.82
N ALA A 282 7.59 -36.18 13.59
CA ALA A 282 8.38 -35.04 13.16
C ALA A 282 7.58 -33.72 13.25
N SER A 283 6.30 -33.72 12.87
CA SER A 283 5.43 -32.55 13.03
C SER A 283 5.25 -32.15 14.50
N MET A 284 5.21 -33.11 15.44
CA MET A 284 5.18 -32.78 16.88
C MET A 284 6.47 -32.14 17.36
N TYR A 285 7.63 -32.61 16.90
CA TYR A 285 8.90 -31.97 17.22
C TYR A 285 9.03 -30.57 16.60
N TYR A 286 8.50 -30.39 15.38
CA TYR A 286 8.46 -29.08 14.72
C TYR A 286 7.61 -28.09 15.51
N GLU A 287 6.38 -28.46 15.91
CA GLU A 287 5.48 -27.63 16.74
C GLU A 287 6.10 -27.29 18.12
N GLN A 288 7.00 -28.13 18.66
CA GLN A 288 7.74 -27.88 19.91
C GLN A 288 9.03 -27.06 19.71
N GLY A 289 9.35 -26.64 18.48
CA GLY A 289 10.58 -25.91 18.15
C GLY A 289 11.86 -26.78 18.14
N GLN A 290 11.74 -28.10 18.25
CA GLN A 290 12.86 -29.04 18.19
C GLN A 290 13.20 -29.39 16.74
N LEU A 291 13.67 -28.39 15.98
CA LEU A 291 13.83 -28.46 14.52
C LEU A 291 14.78 -29.57 14.05
N ASP A 292 15.88 -29.84 14.78
CA ASP A 292 16.82 -30.90 14.42
C ASP A 292 16.19 -32.30 14.46
N LEU A 293 15.37 -32.57 15.47
CA LEU A 293 14.64 -33.83 15.60
C LEU A 293 13.54 -33.97 14.55
N ALA A 294 12.84 -32.87 14.23
CA ALA A 294 11.87 -32.84 13.15
C ALA A 294 12.53 -33.19 11.80
N ILE A 295 13.65 -32.56 11.47
CA ILE A 295 14.41 -32.81 10.23
C ILE A 295 14.87 -34.28 10.16
N LEU A 296 15.39 -34.83 11.27
CA LEU A 296 15.82 -36.23 11.33
C LEU A 296 14.66 -37.18 11.00
N HIS A 297 13.52 -37.01 11.65
CA HIS A 297 12.37 -37.91 11.48
C HIS A 297 11.65 -37.72 10.14
N TYR A 298 11.60 -36.51 9.57
CA TYR A 298 11.11 -36.33 8.20
C TYR A 298 12.01 -37.01 7.16
N ARG A 299 13.33 -36.94 7.31
CA ARG A 299 14.27 -37.66 6.43
C ARG A 299 14.09 -39.18 6.54
N GLN A 300 13.87 -39.70 7.75
CA GLN A 300 13.55 -41.11 7.95
C GLN A 300 12.22 -41.49 7.29
N ALA A 301 11.19 -40.65 7.41
CA ALA A 301 9.89 -40.86 6.76
C ALA A 301 10.04 -40.96 5.23
N ILE A 302 10.80 -40.03 4.63
CA ILE A 302 11.11 -40.03 3.18
C ILE A 302 11.94 -41.25 2.78
N SER A 303 12.87 -41.71 3.62
CA SER A 303 13.63 -42.93 3.33
C SER A 303 12.77 -44.20 3.34
N CYS A 304 11.70 -44.21 4.15
CA CYS A 304 10.74 -45.31 4.21
C CYS A 304 9.73 -45.24 3.04
N ASP A 305 9.30 -44.04 2.68
CA ASP A 305 8.42 -43.78 1.54
C ASP A 305 8.92 -42.56 0.74
N PRO A 306 9.66 -42.78 -0.35
CA PRO A 306 10.17 -41.71 -1.21
C PRO A 306 9.09 -40.90 -1.92
N ARG A 307 7.82 -41.32 -1.89
CA ARG A 307 6.68 -40.62 -2.50
C ARG A 307 5.84 -39.87 -1.48
N PHE A 308 6.29 -39.75 -0.22
CA PHE A 308 5.56 -39.08 0.84
C PHE A 308 5.62 -37.54 0.71
N LEU A 309 4.63 -36.99 0.00
CA LEU A 309 4.53 -35.58 -0.37
C LEU A 309 4.58 -34.62 0.83
N GLU A 310 3.79 -34.90 1.87
CA GLU A 310 3.67 -34.06 3.06
C GLU A 310 4.99 -34.00 3.84
N ALA A 311 5.78 -35.09 3.82
CA ALA A 311 7.09 -35.10 4.46
C ALA A 311 8.10 -34.18 3.76
N TYR A 312 8.07 -34.09 2.42
CA TYR A 312 8.92 -33.14 1.70
C TYR A 312 8.53 -31.68 1.97
N ASN A 313 7.23 -31.36 1.93
CA ASN A 313 6.76 -30.00 2.22
C ASN A 313 7.10 -29.58 3.66
N ASN A 314 6.82 -30.44 4.65
CA ASN A 314 7.08 -30.14 6.05
C ASN A 314 8.58 -30.14 6.40
N LEU A 315 9.39 -30.99 5.76
CA LEU A 315 10.86 -30.91 5.86
C LEU A 315 11.37 -29.58 5.31
N GLY A 316 10.79 -29.09 4.21
CA GLY A 316 11.07 -27.77 3.66
C GLY A 316 10.79 -26.66 4.68
N ASN A 317 9.65 -26.71 5.37
CA ASN A 317 9.29 -25.74 6.41
C ASN A 317 10.33 -25.75 7.55
N ALA A 318 10.66 -26.93 8.08
CA ALA A 318 11.66 -27.08 9.15
C ALA A 318 13.06 -26.60 8.75
N LEU A 319 13.47 -26.85 7.50
CA LEU A 319 14.75 -26.38 6.95
C LEU A 319 14.76 -24.86 6.71
N LYS A 320 13.62 -24.26 6.33
CA LYS A 320 13.49 -22.81 6.21
C LYS A 320 13.69 -22.16 7.58
N ASP A 321 13.01 -22.65 8.61
CA ASP A 321 13.04 -22.04 9.94
C ASP A 321 14.40 -22.15 10.64
N ILE A 322 15.18 -23.19 10.34
CA ILE A 322 16.57 -23.32 10.83
C ILE A 322 17.58 -22.51 9.98
N GLY A 323 17.12 -21.85 8.91
CA GLY A 323 17.95 -21.01 8.03
C GLY A 323 18.62 -21.73 6.85
N ARG A 324 18.33 -23.01 6.61
CA ARG A 324 18.87 -23.82 5.48
C ARG A 324 17.98 -23.70 4.24
N VAL A 325 17.81 -22.47 3.75
CA VAL A 325 16.82 -22.13 2.70
C VAL A 325 17.06 -22.88 1.37
N ASP A 326 18.31 -23.09 0.95
CA ASP A 326 18.61 -23.81 -0.30
C ASP A 326 18.15 -25.28 -0.25
N GLU A 327 18.26 -25.92 0.92
CA GLU A 327 17.75 -27.28 1.11
C GLU A 327 16.22 -27.30 1.16
N ALA A 328 15.59 -26.28 1.74
CA ALA A 328 14.13 -26.14 1.73
C ALA A 328 13.59 -26.05 0.30
N ILE A 329 14.20 -25.22 -0.56
CA ILE A 329 13.82 -25.11 -1.98
C ILE A 329 13.92 -26.46 -2.70
N ARG A 330 14.99 -27.23 -2.46
CA ARG A 330 15.11 -28.58 -3.02
C ARG A 330 13.98 -29.50 -2.57
N CYS A 331 13.59 -29.43 -1.29
CA CYS A 331 12.48 -30.23 -0.76
C CYS A 331 11.13 -29.82 -1.39
N TYR A 332 10.86 -28.53 -1.52
CA TYR A 332 9.64 -28.06 -2.20
C TYR A 332 9.62 -28.44 -3.68
N ASN A 333 10.74 -28.34 -4.39
CA ASN A 333 10.82 -28.79 -5.78
C ASN A 333 10.62 -30.30 -5.92
N GLN A 334 11.16 -31.12 -5.02
CA GLN A 334 10.88 -32.56 -4.99
C GLN A 334 9.39 -32.86 -4.73
N CYS A 335 8.75 -32.10 -3.83
CA CYS A 335 7.30 -32.16 -3.64
C CYS A 335 6.54 -31.85 -4.94
N LEU A 336 6.97 -30.82 -5.69
CA LEU A 336 6.36 -30.43 -6.97
C LEU A 336 6.69 -31.38 -8.13
N GLU A 337 7.81 -32.09 -8.11
CA GLU A 337 8.10 -33.16 -9.07
C GLU A 337 7.13 -34.33 -8.90
N LEU A 338 6.79 -34.67 -7.66
CA LEU A 338 5.81 -35.71 -7.33
C LEU A 338 4.36 -35.25 -7.57
N GLN A 339 4.04 -33.99 -7.25
CA GLN A 339 2.74 -33.37 -7.51
C GLN A 339 2.93 -31.91 -7.98
N PRO A 340 2.91 -31.64 -9.31
CA PRO A 340 3.15 -30.31 -9.88
C PRO A 340 2.19 -29.21 -9.38
N ASN A 341 0.98 -29.64 -8.98
CA ASN A 341 -0.08 -28.78 -8.50
C ASN A 341 -0.23 -28.90 -6.97
N HIS A 342 0.86 -28.88 -6.20
CA HIS A 342 0.79 -28.91 -4.75
C HIS A 342 0.75 -27.47 -4.18
N PRO A 343 -0.38 -27.03 -3.59
CA PRO A 343 -0.61 -25.61 -3.29
C PRO A 343 0.30 -25.06 -2.18
N GLU A 344 0.62 -25.87 -1.17
CA GLU A 344 1.44 -25.44 -0.02
C GLU A 344 2.90 -25.22 -0.45
N ALA A 345 3.49 -26.14 -1.21
CA ALA A 345 4.86 -25.99 -1.73
C ALA A 345 4.98 -24.81 -2.70
N LEU A 346 3.98 -24.59 -3.59
CA LEU A 346 3.96 -23.40 -4.45
C LEU A 346 3.90 -22.10 -3.63
N THR A 347 3.05 -22.06 -2.60
CA THR A 347 2.94 -20.89 -1.70
C THR A 347 4.25 -20.65 -0.94
N ASN A 348 4.87 -21.70 -0.42
CA ASN A 348 6.12 -21.63 0.33
C ASN A 348 7.29 -21.15 -0.53
N LEU A 349 7.41 -21.62 -1.77
CA LEU A 349 8.37 -21.08 -2.74
C LEU A 349 8.08 -19.62 -3.06
N GLY A 350 6.81 -19.26 -3.28
CA GLY A 350 6.40 -17.87 -3.48
C GLY A 350 6.84 -16.95 -2.33
N ASN A 351 6.67 -17.40 -1.08
CA ASN A 351 7.09 -16.66 0.11
C ASN A 351 8.62 -16.48 0.17
N ILE A 352 9.41 -17.52 -0.14
CA ILE A 352 10.88 -17.42 -0.18
C ILE A 352 11.33 -16.41 -1.25
N TYR A 353 10.79 -16.50 -2.47
CA TYR A 353 11.14 -15.55 -3.52
C TYR A 353 10.69 -14.13 -3.21
N MET A 354 9.60 -13.96 -2.45
CA MET A 354 9.16 -12.66 -1.96
C MET A 354 10.14 -12.08 -0.92
N GLU A 355 10.61 -12.89 0.03
CA GLU A 355 11.64 -12.52 1.02
C GLU A 355 12.97 -12.13 0.34
N TRP A 356 13.33 -12.79 -0.76
CA TRP A 356 14.50 -12.45 -1.58
C TRP A 356 14.28 -11.29 -2.56
N ASN A 357 13.11 -10.65 -2.51
CA ASN A 357 12.73 -9.54 -3.39
C ASN A 357 12.74 -9.92 -4.90
N VAL A 358 12.58 -11.20 -5.23
CA VAL A 358 12.43 -11.71 -6.61
C VAL A 358 10.94 -11.73 -6.97
N VAL A 359 10.39 -10.54 -7.09
CA VAL A 359 8.93 -10.27 -7.18
C VAL A 359 8.24 -11.00 -8.35
N VAL A 360 8.89 -11.11 -9.51
CA VAL A 360 8.32 -11.76 -10.70
C VAL A 360 8.14 -13.26 -10.48
N ALA A 361 9.15 -13.92 -9.90
CA ALA A 361 9.07 -15.34 -9.58
C ALA A 361 8.00 -15.59 -8.50
N ALA A 362 8.00 -14.79 -7.43
CA ALA A 362 6.99 -14.89 -6.37
C ALA A 362 5.55 -14.79 -6.90
N ALA A 363 5.28 -13.78 -7.75
CA ALA A 363 3.97 -13.61 -8.39
C ALA A 363 3.56 -14.82 -9.25
N SER A 364 4.51 -15.45 -9.95
CA SER A 364 4.23 -16.64 -10.76
C SER A 364 3.81 -17.84 -9.91
N TYR A 365 4.46 -18.05 -8.76
CA TYR A 365 4.13 -19.13 -7.82
C TYR A 365 2.78 -18.90 -7.12
N TYR A 366 2.47 -17.66 -6.72
CA TYR A 366 1.15 -17.34 -6.16
C TYR A 366 0.03 -17.53 -7.19
N LYS A 367 0.24 -17.12 -8.45
CA LYS A 367 -0.73 -17.38 -9.54
C LYS A 367 -0.92 -18.88 -9.79
N ALA A 368 0.17 -19.66 -9.81
CA ALA A 368 0.11 -21.10 -9.97
C ALA A 368 -0.69 -21.75 -8.82
N THR A 369 -0.50 -21.29 -7.59
CA THR A 369 -1.27 -21.75 -6.41
C THR A 369 -2.77 -21.50 -6.62
N LEU A 370 -3.14 -20.29 -7.03
CA LEU A 370 -4.54 -19.88 -7.20
C LEU A 370 -5.25 -20.56 -8.38
N ASN A 371 -4.51 -21.04 -9.38
CA ASN A 371 -5.05 -21.85 -10.47
C ASN A 371 -5.43 -23.26 -10.00
N VAL A 372 -4.79 -23.76 -8.95
CA VAL A 372 -4.98 -25.12 -8.43
C VAL A 372 -6.01 -25.14 -7.31
N THR A 373 -5.97 -24.15 -6.42
CA THR A 373 -6.81 -24.12 -5.22
C THR A 373 -7.45 -22.74 -5.07
N THR A 374 -8.78 -22.74 -4.97
CA THR A 374 -9.56 -21.56 -4.62
C THR A 374 -9.82 -21.55 -3.11
N GLY A 375 -10.01 -20.36 -2.52
CA GLY A 375 -10.28 -20.26 -1.07
C GLY A 375 -9.05 -20.00 -0.18
N LEU A 376 -7.86 -19.81 -0.75
CA LEU A 376 -6.67 -19.44 0.02
C LEU A 376 -6.48 -17.91 0.04
N SER A 377 -6.57 -17.31 1.22
CA SER A 377 -6.43 -15.86 1.41
C SER A 377 -4.97 -15.37 1.37
N ALA A 378 -4.02 -16.16 1.90
CA ALA A 378 -2.62 -15.74 2.03
C ALA A 378 -1.92 -15.47 0.66
N PRO A 379 -2.01 -16.35 -0.36
CA PRO A 379 -1.43 -16.08 -1.68
C PRO A 379 -2.05 -14.87 -2.37
N LEU A 380 -3.36 -14.64 -2.21
CA LEU A 380 -4.05 -13.47 -2.75
C LEU A 380 -3.57 -12.18 -2.08
N ASN A 381 -3.40 -12.19 -0.75
CA ASN A 381 -2.88 -11.04 0.01
C ASN A 381 -1.46 -10.68 -0.44
N ASN A 382 -0.57 -11.68 -0.56
CA ASN A 382 0.80 -11.46 -1.01
C ASN A 382 0.87 -10.99 -2.47
N LEU A 383 0.01 -11.54 -3.36
CA LEU A 383 -0.10 -11.08 -4.75
C LEU A 383 -0.64 -9.64 -4.84
N ALA A 384 -1.58 -9.26 -3.97
CA ALA A 384 -2.12 -7.90 -3.90
C ALA A 384 -1.04 -6.89 -3.47
N ILE A 385 -0.17 -7.25 -2.52
CA ILE A 385 0.98 -6.43 -2.12
C ILE A 385 1.94 -6.23 -3.31
N ILE A 386 2.22 -7.28 -4.08
CA ILE A 386 3.06 -7.19 -5.29
C ILE A 386 2.44 -6.23 -6.32
N TYR A 387 1.15 -6.39 -6.64
CA TYR A 387 0.48 -5.50 -7.59
C TYR A 387 0.45 -4.05 -7.13
N LYS A 388 0.26 -3.82 -5.83
CA LYS A 388 0.35 -2.50 -5.22
C LYS A 388 1.75 -1.89 -5.39
N GLN A 389 2.82 -2.64 -5.12
CA GLN A 389 4.21 -2.17 -5.33
C GLN A 389 4.51 -1.85 -6.80
N GLN A 390 3.88 -2.56 -7.74
CA GLN A 390 3.99 -2.31 -9.17
C GLN A 390 3.13 -1.12 -9.67
N GLY A 391 2.37 -0.47 -8.78
CA GLY A 391 1.43 0.62 -9.12
C GLY A 391 0.13 0.13 -9.78
N ASN A 392 -0.10 -1.18 -9.85
CA ASN A 392 -1.31 -1.77 -10.41
C ASN A 392 -2.38 -1.92 -9.32
N CYS A 393 -2.96 -0.78 -8.92
CA CYS A 393 -3.94 -0.72 -7.83
C CYS A 393 -5.25 -1.46 -8.15
N ALA A 394 -5.63 -1.57 -9.42
CA ALA A 394 -6.85 -2.26 -9.83
C ALA A 394 -6.78 -3.77 -9.56
N ASP A 395 -5.67 -4.41 -9.96
CA ASP A 395 -5.47 -5.84 -9.72
C ASP A 395 -5.25 -6.14 -8.23
N ALA A 396 -4.61 -5.23 -7.49
CA ALA A 396 -4.49 -5.33 -6.04
C ALA A 396 -5.87 -5.32 -5.35
N ILE A 397 -6.76 -4.38 -5.71
CA ILE A 397 -8.14 -4.31 -5.20
C ILE A 397 -8.92 -5.58 -5.56
N SER A 398 -8.76 -6.10 -6.78
CA SER A 398 -9.39 -7.37 -7.20
C SER A 398 -8.96 -8.53 -6.30
N CYS A 399 -7.66 -8.64 -6.01
CA CYS A 399 -7.15 -9.67 -5.11
C CYS A 399 -7.71 -9.52 -3.69
N TYR A 400 -7.77 -8.31 -3.13
CA TYR A 400 -8.37 -8.07 -1.82
C TYR A 400 -9.87 -8.35 -1.78
N ASN A 401 -10.60 -8.11 -2.88
CA ASN A 401 -12.02 -8.48 -2.97
C ASN A 401 -12.21 -9.99 -2.87
N GLU A 402 -11.37 -10.78 -3.52
CA GLU A 402 -11.41 -12.24 -3.39
C GLU A 402 -11.04 -12.71 -1.99
N VAL A 403 -10.04 -12.09 -1.33
CA VAL A 403 -9.73 -12.38 0.09
C VAL A 403 -10.96 -12.15 0.96
N LEU A 404 -11.67 -11.04 0.76
CA LEU A 404 -12.85 -10.68 1.55
C LEU A 404 -14.11 -11.47 1.17
N ARG A 405 -14.14 -12.08 -0.02
CA ARG A 405 -15.16 -13.05 -0.41
C ARG A 405 -14.96 -14.38 0.33
N ILE A 406 -13.70 -14.78 0.53
CA ILE A 406 -13.32 -16.00 1.25
C ILE A 406 -13.52 -15.81 2.75
N ASP A 407 -12.97 -14.72 3.30
CA ASP A 407 -13.07 -14.36 4.70
C ASP A 407 -13.53 -12.90 4.84
N PRO A 408 -14.85 -12.67 5.00
CA PRO A 408 -15.39 -11.32 5.23
C PRO A 408 -14.90 -10.66 6.52
N MET A 409 -14.33 -11.43 7.46
CA MET A 409 -13.82 -10.95 8.74
C MET A 409 -12.30 -10.68 8.71
N ALA A 410 -11.66 -10.74 7.54
CA ALA A 410 -10.23 -10.47 7.37
C ALA A 410 -9.91 -8.96 7.53
N ALA A 411 -9.79 -8.49 8.77
CA ALA A 411 -9.52 -7.09 9.11
C ALA A 411 -8.24 -6.55 8.43
N ASP A 412 -7.18 -7.34 8.35
CA ASP A 412 -5.91 -6.97 7.70
C ASP A 412 -6.10 -6.70 6.18
N ALA A 413 -6.95 -7.48 5.51
CA ALA A 413 -7.27 -7.29 4.10
C ALA A 413 -8.12 -6.04 3.85
N LEU A 414 -9.06 -5.72 4.76
CA LEU A 414 -9.82 -4.46 4.73
C LEU A 414 -8.88 -3.26 4.88
N VAL A 415 -7.94 -3.29 5.83
CA VAL A 415 -6.96 -2.21 6.00
C VAL A 415 -6.09 -2.06 4.75
N ASN A 416 -5.60 -3.16 4.17
CA ASN A 416 -4.74 -3.11 2.99
C ASN A 416 -5.50 -2.65 1.72
N ARG A 417 -6.76 -3.05 1.55
CA ARG A 417 -7.63 -2.55 0.47
C ARG A 417 -7.95 -1.07 0.66
N GLY A 418 -8.26 -0.65 1.89
CA GLY A 418 -8.45 0.74 2.26
C GLY A 418 -7.21 1.60 1.97
N ASN A 419 -6.01 1.11 2.28
CA ASN A 419 -4.75 1.79 1.94
C ASN A 419 -4.61 1.96 0.42
N THR A 420 -4.96 0.93 -0.35
CA THR A 420 -4.92 0.97 -1.81
C THR A 420 -5.95 1.96 -2.38
N TYR A 421 -7.18 2.02 -1.83
CA TYR A 421 -8.18 3.03 -2.20
C TYR A 421 -7.73 4.45 -1.89
N LYS A 422 -7.08 4.65 -0.74
CA LYS A 422 -6.55 5.94 -0.33
C LYS A 422 -5.45 6.44 -1.28
N GLU A 423 -4.53 5.57 -1.71
CA GLU A 423 -3.46 5.90 -2.66
C GLU A 423 -3.99 6.36 -4.03
N ILE A 424 -5.11 5.79 -4.49
CA ILE A 424 -5.77 6.21 -5.75
C ILE A 424 -6.77 7.37 -5.57
N GLY A 425 -6.83 7.99 -4.39
CA GLY A 425 -7.70 9.14 -4.09
C GLY A 425 -9.17 8.81 -3.80
N ARG A 426 -9.54 7.53 -3.68
CA ARG A 426 -10.89 7.05 -3.33
C ARG A 426 -11.06 6.98 -1.80
N VAL A 427 -11.00 8.14 -1.15
CA VAL A 427 -10.90 8.24 0.32
C VAL A 427 -12.18 7.76 1.03
N ASN A 428 -13.36 7.91 0.41
CA ASN A 428 -14.62 7.46 1.02
C ASN A 428 -14.69 5.94 1.15
N GLU A 429 -14.29 5.20 0.12
CA GLU A 429 -14.21 3.74 0.14
C GLU A 429 -13.14 3.27 1.13
N ALA A 430 -12.02 3.99 1.23
CA ALA A 430 -11.01 3.72 2.25
C ALA A 430 -11.57 3.84 3.67
N ILE A 431 -12.33 4.91 3.96
CA ILE A 431 -12.99 5.11 5.26
C ILE A 431 -13.95 3.95 5.56
N GLN A 432 -14.75 3.50 4.59
CA GLN A 432 -15.67 2.38 4.78
C GLN A 432 -14.92 1.09 5.17
N ASP A 433 -13.83 0.79 4.45
CA ASP A 433 -13.00 -0.39 4.73
C ASP A 433 -12.34 -0.31 6.11
N TYR A 434 -11.80 0.85 6.51
CA TYR A 434 -11.20 0.99 7.84
C TYR A 434 -12.24 0.95 8.97
N VAL A 435 -13.42 1.54 8.79
CA VAL A 435 -14.51 1.44 9.77
C VAL A 435 -14.92 -0.02 9.97
N HIS A 436 -15.01 -0.78 8.88
CA HIS A 436 -15.33 -2.21 8.95
C HIS A 436 -14.20 -3.02 9.61
N ALA A 437 -12.94 -2.71 9.31
CA ALA A 437 -11.80 -3.36 9.98
C ALA A 437 -11.82 -3.10 11.50
N VAL A 438 -12.13 -1.87 11.91
CA VAL A 438 -12.25 -1.48 13.32
C VAL A 438 -13.45 -2.13 14.00
N SER A 439 -14.57 -2.35 13.31
CA SER A 439 -15.72 -3.04 13.92
C SER A 439 -15.46 -4.53 14.13
N ILE A 440 -14.70 -5.17 13.24
CA ILE A 440 -14.29 -6.57 13.36
C ILE A 440 -13.22 -6.75 14.44
N ARG A 441 -12.16 -5.91 14.41
CA ARG A 441 -11.03 -5.97 15.35
C ARG A 441 -10.81 -4.60 16.00
N PRO A 442 -11.56 -4.26 17.06
CA PRO A 442 -11.47 -2.95 17.72
C PRO A 442 -10.10 -2.65 18.35
N THR A 443 -9.29 -3.68 18.62
CA THR A 443 -7.96 -3.57 19.23
C THR A 443 -6.83 -3.32 18.23
N MET A 444 -7.12 -3.24 16.92
CA MET A 444 -6.13 -3.01 15.86
C MET A 444 -5.73 -1.53 15.76
N ALA A 445 -4.60 -1.16 16.37
CA ALA A 445 -4.12 0.22 16.41
C ALA A 445 -3.86 0.80 15.01
N GLU A 446 -3.35 0.00 14.07
CA GLU A 446 -3.08 0.39 12.68
C GLU A 446 -4.37 0.80 11.95
N ALA A 447 -5.47 0.06 12.14
CA ALA A 447 -6.75 0.37 11.51
C ALA A 447 -7.31 1.71 12.02
N HIS A 448 -7.20 1.98 13.33
CA HIS A 448 -7.60 3.28 13.90
C HIS A 448 -6.72 4.43 13.38
N ALA A 449 -5.41 4.22 13.24
CA ALA A 449 -4.51 5.23 12.69
C ALA A 449 -4.78 5.52 11.20
N ASN A 450 -5.01 4.48 10.39
CA ASN A 450 -5.32 4.62 8.98
C ASN A 450 -6.71 5.26 8.76
N LEU A 451 -7.70 4.91 9.59
CA LEU A 451 -9.01 5.57 9.63
C LEU A 451 -8.88 7.05 9.97
N ALA A 452 -8.11 7.38 11.01
CA ALA A 452 -7.85 8.74 11.43
C ALA A 452 -7.17 9.56 10.31
N SER A 453 -6.21 8.95 9.62
CA SER A 453 -5.52 9.53 8.48
C SER A 453 -6.47 9.80 7.31
N ALA A 454 -7.37 8.87 7.00
CA ALA A 454 -8.39 9.08 5.97
C ALA A 454 -9.42 10.16 6.35
N TYR A 455 -9.85 10.24 7.62
CA TYR A 455 -10.71 11.34 8.07
C TYR A 455 -10.03 12.69 7.99
N LYS A 456 -8.73 12.76 8.32
CA LYS A 456 -7.92 13.96 8.17
C LYS A 456 -7.86 14.41 6.70
N ASP A 457 -7.60 13.49 5.78
CA ASP A 457 -7.51 13.79 4.35
C ASP A 457 -8.87 14.22 3.75
N SER A 458 -9.98 13.73 4.31
CA SER A 458 -11.36 14.15 3.99
C SER A 458 -11.82 15.42 4.73
N GLY A 459 -10.99 16.04 5.56
CA GLY A 459 -11.33 17.27 6.31
C GLY A 459 -12.16 17.08 7.57
N HIS A 460 -12.44 15.84 7.99
CA HIS A 460 -13.17 15.51 9.22
C HIS A 460 -12.21 15.47 10.43
N VAL A 461 -11.67 16.63 10.81
CA VAL A 461 -10.59 16.76 11.81
C VAL A 461 -10.99 16.21 13.18
N GLU A 462 -12.22 16.44 13.65
CA GLU A 462 -12.68 15.92 14.95
C GLU A 462 -12.72 14.39 14.99
N ALA A 463 -13.22 13.76 13.92
CA ALA A 463 -13.25 12.31 13.78
C ALA A 463 -11.83 11.75 13.70
N ALA A 464 -10.92 12.42 12.98
CA ALA A 464 -9.51 12.07 12.92
C ALA A 464 -8.85 12.11 14.30
N VAL A 465 -9.04 13.17 15.08
CA VAL A 465 -8.50 13.30 16.44
C VAL A 465 -9.01 12.18 17.35
N LYS A 466 -10.31 11.85 17.27
CA LYS A 466 -10.90 10.76 18.05
C LYS A 466 -10.25 9.42 17.71
N SER A 467 -10.12 9.10 16.43
CA SER A 467 -9.52 7.84 15.96
C SER A 467 -8.02 7.75 16.28
N TYR A 468 -7.25 8.84 16.14
CA TYR A 468 -5.84 8.87 16.54
C TYR A 468 -5.66 8.65 18.05
N LYS A 469 -6.50 9.27 18.90
CA LYS A 469 -6.48 9.02 20.35
C LYS A 469 -6.75 7.55 20.67
N GLN A 470 -7.68 6.92 19.94
CA GLN A 470 -7.97 5.50 20.11
C GLN A 470 -6.79 4.62 19.70
N ALA A 471 -6.12 4.92 18.59
CA ALA A 471 -4.91 4.22 18.16
C ALA A 471 -3.80 4.29 19.23
N LEU A 472 -3.59 5.46 19.83
CA LEU A 472 -2.59 5.68 20.87
C LEU A 472 -2.94 5.06 22.22
N LEU A 473 -4.23 4.94 22.53
CA LEU A 473 -4.69 4.21 23.72
C LEU A 473 -4.41 2.71 23.59
N LEU A 474 -4.52 2.16 22.37
CA LEU A 474 -4.20 0.76 22.08
C LEU A 474 -2.70 0.51 22.00
N ARG A 475 -1.93 1.43 21.41
CA ARG A 475 -0.47 1.38 21.32
C ARG A 475 0.14 2.76 21.63
N SER A 476 0.69 2.89 22.83
CA SER A 476 1.30 4.15 23.30
C SER A 476 2.61 4.49 22.56
N ASP A 477 3.38 3.49 22.16
CA ASP A 477 4.57 3.64 21.31
C ASP A 477 4.18 3.55 19.82
N PHE A 478 3.48 4.59 19.32
CA PHE A 478 3.12 4.70 17.92
C PHE A 478 3.48 6.09 17.37
N PRO A 479 4.76 6.33 17.02
CA PRO A 479 5.26 7.66 16.65
C PRO A 479 4.48 8.33 15.52
N GLU A 480 4.08 7.57 14.49
CA GLU A 480 3.31 8.08 13.36
C GLU A 480 1.92 8.59 13.78
N ALA A 481 1.21 7.83 14.62
CA ALA A 481 -0.09 8.26 15.16
C ALA A 481 0.05 9.46 16.12
N THR A 482 1.13 9.52 16.90
CA THR A 482 1.44 10.65 17.81
C THR A 482 1.70 11.94 17.02
N CYS A 483 2.58 11.89 16.02
CA CYS A 483 2.90 13.04 15.16
C CYS A 483 1.65 13.51 14.40
N ASN A 484 0.88 12.57 13.85
CA ASN A 484 -0.34 12.91 13.13
C ASN A 484 -1.45 13.43 14.05
N LEU A 485 -1.58 12.93 15.28
CA LEU A 485 -2.49 13.48 16.29
C LEU A 485 -2.10 14.91 16.67
N LEU A 486 -0.82 15.17 16.94
CA LEU A 486 -0.31 16.51 17.26
C LEU A 486 -0.62 17.48 16.12
N HIS A 487 -0.40 17.05 14.87
CA HIS A 487 -0.73 17.82 13.69
C HIS A 487 -2.26 18.04 13.55
N SER A 488 -3.08 17.01 13.76
CA SER A 488 -4.55 17.12 13.71
C SER A 488 -5.13 17.96 14.86
N LEU A 489 -4.52 17.95 16.04
CA LEU A 489 -4.88 18.81 17.16
C LEU A 489 -4.50 20.27 16.90
N GLN A 490 -3.35 20.51 16.27
CA GLN A 490 -2.98 21.83 15.72
C GLN A 490 -3.95 22.30 14.62
N MET A 491 -4.59 21.37 13.89
CA MET A 491 -5.63 21.66 12.89
C MET A 491 -7.04 21.83 13.48
N SER A 492 -7.28 21.44 14.75
CA SER A 492 -8.56 21.65 15.47
C SER A 492 -8.61 22.99 16.24
N VAL A 493 -7.46 23.64 16.38
CA VAL A 493 -7.38 25.10 16.41
C VAL A 493 -7.46 25.53 14.94
N LEU A 494 -8.04 26.71 14.61
CA LEU A 494 -7.79 27.31 13.29
C LEU A 494 -6.32 27.04 12.94
N PRO A 495 -5.98 26.50 11.74
CA PRO A 495 -4.59 26.27 11.38
C PRO A 495 -3.80 27.50 11.78
N SER A 496 -2.56 27.36 12.27
CA SER A 496 -1.69 28.52 12.45
C SER A 496 -1.63 29.27 11.12
N VAL A 497 -2.51 30.25 10.93
CA VAL A 497 -2.72 30.88 9.64
C VAL A 497 -1.43 31.63 9.39
N GLN A 498 -0.71 31.26 8.33
CA GLN A 498 0.45 32.05 7.94
C GLN A 498 -0.03 33.45 7.57
N PRO A 499 0.72 34.51 7.90
CA PRO A 499 0.34 35.88 7.56
C PRO A 499 -0.01 36.05 6.07
N PHE A 500 0.63 35.28 5.18
CA PHE A 500 0.30 35.23 3.76
C PHE A 500 -1.12 34.74 3.46
N HIS A 501 -1.57 33.65 4.08
CA HIS A 501 -2.93 33.15 3.87
C HIS A 501 -3.98 34.04 4.52
N ALA A 502 -3.65 34.71 5.64
CA ALA A 502 -4.53 35.65 6.33
C ALA A 502 -4.99 36.81 5.42
N ILE A 503 -4.17 37.17 4.42
CA ILE A 503 -4.51 38.20 3.44
C ILE A 503 -5.80 37.86 2.67
N ALA A 504 -5.94 36.60 2.25
CA ALA A 504 -7.04 36.14 1.40
C ALA A 504 -8.34 35.86 2.17
N TYR A 505 -8.30 35.89 3.51
CA TYR A 505 -9.49 35.65 4.33
C TYR A 505 -10.24 36.93 4.66
N PRO A 506 -11.58 36.89 4.74
CA PRO A 506 -12.41 38.01 5.20
C PRO A 506 -12.35 38.12 6.73
N ILE A 507 -11.15 38.28 7.28
CA ILE A 507 -10.92 38.45 8.72
C ILE A 507 -10.61 39.92 9.04
N ASP A 508 -10.87 40.25 10.30
CA ASP A 508 -10.56 41.56 10.88
C ASP A 508 -9.07 41.93 10.70
N PRO A 509 -8.73 43.16 10.27
CA PRO A 509 -7.35 43.58 10.08
C PRO A 509 -6.47 43.53 11.34
N LEU A 510 -7.02 43.76 12.54
CA LEU A 510 -6.27 43.63 13.79
C LEU A 510 -5.95 42.17 14.10
N LEU A 511 -6.84 41.24 13.74
CA LEU A 511 -6.55 39.81 13.83
C LEU A 511 -5.42 39.42 12.87
N ALA A 512 -5.39 39.95 11.65
CA ALA A 512 -4.29 39.73 10.71
C ALA A 512 -2.95 40.29 11.24
N LEU A 513 -2.98 41.44 11.91
CA LEU A 513 -1.81 41.99 12.60
C LEU A 513 -1.36 41.08 13.76
N GLU A 514 -2.27 40.56 14.56
CA GLU A 514 -1.93 39.67 15.68
C GLU A 514 -1.34 38.35 15.19
N ILE A 515 -1.87 37.79 14.10
CA ILE A 515 -1.26 36.63 13.42
C ILE A 515 0.19 36.95 13.04
N SER A 516 0.43 38.10 12.41
CA SER A 516 1.77 38.54 12.01
C SER A 516 2.71 38.73 13.22
N ARG A 517 2.20 39.30 14.33
CA ARG A 517 2.95 39.45 15.59
C ARG A 517 3.37 38.12 16.20
N LYS A 518 2.52 37.10 16.15
CA LYS A 518 2.86 35.74 16.64
C LYS A 518 4.00 35.13 15.82
N TYR A 519 3.98 35.31 14.49
CA TYR A 519 5.06 34.86 13.62
C TYR A 519 6.36 35.63 13.86
N ALA A 520 6.30 36.95 14.04
CA ALA A 520 7.47 37.75 14.39
C ALA A 520 8.08 37.33 15.73
N ALA A 521 7.25 37.12 16.77
CA ALA A 521 7.70 36.65 18.07
C ALA A 521 8.37 35.26 17.97
N HIS A 522 7.85 34.38 17.11
CA HIS A 522 8.48 33.10 16.83
C HIS A 522 9.85 33.26 16.15
N CYS A 523 9.98 34.16 15.18
CA CYS A 523 11.26 34.48 14.55
C CYS A 523 12.28 35.01 15.58
N SER A 524 11.87 35.87 16.51
CA SER A 524 12.72 36.34 17.62
C SER A 524 13.16 35.19 18.54
N LEU A 525 12.29 34.22 18.81
CA LEU A 525 12.65 33.02 19.58
C LEU A 525 13.65 32.13 18.84
N ILE A 526 13.58 32.04 17.51
CA ILE A 526 14.58 31.31 16.71
C ILE A 526 15.91 32.08 16.73
N ALA A 527 15.87 33.39 16.50
CA ALA A 527 17.04 34.27 16.53
C ALA A 527 17.82 34.17 17.85
N SER A 528 17.11 34.14 18.99
CA SER A 528 17.76 34.05 20.30
C SER A 528 18.54 32.75 20.54
N ARG A 529 18.20 31.66 19.83
CA ARG A 529 18.92 30.37 19.92
C ARG A 529 20.32 30.41 19.34
N PHE A 530 20.60 31.35 18.43
CA PHE A 530 21.95 31.52 17.89
C PHE A 530 22.90 32.20 18.89
N ALA A 531 22.37 32.79 19.97
CA ALA A 531 23.14 33.39 21.07
C ALA A 531 24.23 34.38 20.61
N LEU A 532 23.94 35.17 19.57
CA LEU A 532 24.87 36.18 19.06
C LEU A 532 24.95 37.40 20.00
N PRO A 533 26.13 38.01 20.19
CA PRO A 533 26.23 39.30 20.83
C PRO A 533 25.55 40.40 19.97
N PRO A 534 25.17 41.54 20.58
CA PRO A 534 24.67 42.68 19.82
C PRO A 534 25.64 43.10 18.72
N PHE A 535 25.11 43.39 17.53
CA PHE A 535 25.91 43.80 16.38
C PHE A 535 26.44 45.23 16.51
N ASN A 536 27.60 45.49 15.92
CA ASN A 536 28.18 46.83 15.88
C ASN A 536 27.75 47.56 14.59
N HIS A 537 26.72 48.39 14.71
CA HIS A 537 26.15 49.16 13.60
C HIS A 537 27.05 50.31 13.14
N PRO A 538 26.91 50.77 11.89
CA PRO A 538 27.54 52.00 11.43
C PRO A 538 27.20 53.18 12.34
N ALA A 539 28.15 54.11 12.52
CA ALA A 539 27.92 55.31 13.31
C ALA A 539 26.80 56.15 12.69
N PRO A 540 25.87 56.71 13.49
CA PRO A 540 24.71 57.46 13.02
C PRO A 540 25.11 58.88 12.56
N ASN A 541 25.88 58.95 11.47
CA ASN A 541 26.42 60.16 10.88
C ASN A 541 25.75 60.43 9.51
N PRO A 542 25.44 61.69 9.16
CA PRO A 542 24.98 62.02 7.81
C PRO A 542 25.99 61.58 6.75
N ILE A 543 25.52 60.93 5.68
CA ILE A 543 26.37 60.32 4.65
C ILE A 543 27.15 61.37 3.85
N LYS A 544 26.52 62.46 3.43
CA LYS A 544 27.16 63.53 2.64
C LYS A 544 27.63 64.70 3.51
N ARG A 545 28.52 64.46 4.48
CA ARG A 545 29.20 65.55 5.20
C ARG A 545 30.09 66.37 4.27
N VAL A 546 30.30 67.65 4.57
CA VAL A 546 31.21 68.53 3.82
C VAL A 546 32.61 67.90 3.74
N GLY A 547 33.02 67.48 2.53
CA GLY A 547 34.31 66.84 2.26
C GLY A 547 34.36 65.30 2.34
N GLY A 548 33.23 64.63 2.66
CA GLY A 548 33.13 63.16 2.71
C GLY A 548 32.65 62.53 1.40
N ASN A 549 33.19 61.35 1.07
CA ASN A 549 32.81 60.54 -0.12
C ASN A 549 32.00 59.28 0.25
N GLU A 550 31.40 59.23 1.44
CA GLU A 550 30.63 58.07 1.89
C GLU A 550 29.31 57.93 1.10
N ARG A 551 28.82 56.69 1.03
CA ARG A 551 27.59 56.29 0.33
C ARG A 551 26.67 55.55 1.29
N LEU A 552 25.37 55.71 1.11
CA LEU A 552 24.37 55.00 1.88
C LEU A 552 24.32 53.54 1.42
N ARG A 553 24.81 52.62 2.26
CA ARG A 553 24.74 51.17 1.99
C ARG A 553 23.35 50.61 2.24
N VAL A 554 22.71 50.12 1.20
CA VAL A 554 21.36 49.52 1.23
C VAL A 554 21.47 48.05 0.85
N GLY A 555 21.00 47.17 1.74
CA GLY A 555 20.97 45.73 1.53
C GLY A 555 19.56 45.24 1.21
N TYR A 556 19.37 44.49 0.13
CA TYR A 556 18.12 43.84 -0.25
C TYR A 556 18.24 42.34 -0.01
N VAL A 557 17.39 41.80 0.87
CA VAL A 557 17.37 40.36 1.17
C VAL A 557 16.14 39.73 0.52
N SER A 558 16.37 38.72 -0.33
CA SER A 558 15.27 38.01 -0.99
C SER A 558 15.61 36.57 -1.34
N SER A 559 14.63 35.67 -1.18
CA SER A 559 14.64 34.34 -1.83
C SER A 559 14.23 34.38 -3.30
N ASP A 560 13.77 35.53 -3.80
CA ASP A 560 13.05 35.63 -5.05
C ASP A 560 13.88 36.26 -6.18
N PHE A 561 15.21 36.33 -6.00
CA PHE A 561 16.18 36.67 -7.05
C PHE A 561 16.33 35.50 -8.04
N GLY A 562 15.44 35.46 -9.04
CA GLY A 562 15.28 34.38 -10.00
C GLY A 562 14.01 34.55 -10.84
N ASN A 563 13.47 33.49 -11.42
CA ASN A 563 12.21 33.53 -12.17
C ASN A 563 10.99 33.59 -11.23
N HIS A 564 10.80 34.76 -10.61
CA HIS A 564 9.72 35.06 -9.67
C HIS A 564 9.13 36.45 -9.95
N PRO A 565 7.82 36.69 -9.67
CA PRO A 565 7.19 38.00 -9.88
C PRO A 565 7.95 39.20 -9.30
N LEU A 566 8.61 39.04 -8.15
CA LEU A 566 9.44 40.10 -7.56
C LEU A 566 10.56 40.53 -8.53
N SER A 567 11.35 39.58 -9.04
CA SER A 567 12.43 39.87 -9.97
C SER A 567 11.94 40.39 -11.33
N HIS A 568 10.78 39.93 -11.79
CA HIS A 568 10.15 40.45 -13.01
C HIS A 568 9.82 41.94 -12.90
N LEU A 569 9.48 42.40 -11.70
CA LEU A 569 9.07 43.77 -11.43
C LEU A 569 10.22 44.67 -10.97
N MET A 570 11.15 44.15 -10.18
CA MET A 570 12.23 44.92 -9.57
C MET A 570 13.56 44.82 -10.29
N GLY A 571 13.67 44.03 -11.37
CA GLY A 571 14.96 43.69 -11.99
C GLY A 571 15.91 44.89 -12.21
N SER A 572 15.41 46.00 -12.77
CA SER A 572 16.22 47.21 -12.97
C SER A 572 16.49 48.05 -11.72
N VAL A 573 15.69 47.90 -10.65
CA VAL A 573 15.74 48.79 -9.47
C VAL A 573 17.14 48.82 -8.88
N PHE A 574 17.76 47.65 -8.75
CA PHE A 574 19.06 47.49 -8.09
C PHE A 574 20.19 48.21 -8.82
N GLY A 575 20.18 48.22 -10.16
CA GLY A 575 21.17 48.94 -10.97
C GLY A 575 20.79 50.39 -11.31
N MET A 576 19.56 50.83 -10.99
CA MET A 576 19.08 52.19 -11.25
C MET A 576 19.37 53.17 -10.11
N HIS A 577 19.82 52.67 -8.95
CA HIS A 577 20.29 53.52 -7.87
C HIS A 577 21.44 54.42 -8.32
N ASN A 578 21.47 55.65 -7.80
CA ASN A 578 22.57 56.55 -8.07
C ASN A 578 23.83 56.07 -7.32
N GLY A 579 24.75 55.46 -8.08
CA GLY A 579 26.04 54.98 -7.58
C GLY A 579 26.93 56.04 -6.93
N GLU A 580 26.66 57.34 -7.10
CA GLU A 580 27.38 58.39 -6.36
C GLU A 580 26.89 58.54 -4.90
N ASN A 581 25.69 58.06 -4.60
CA ASN A 581 24.99 58.31 -3.33
C ASN A 581 24.63 57.03 -2.56
N VAL A 582 24.28 55.96 -3.27
CA VAL A 582 23.79 54.70 -2.70
C VAL A 582 24.66 53.55 -3.18
N GLU A 583 25.12 52.71 -2.25
CA GLU A 583 25.87 51.47 -2.52
C GLU A 583 24.93 50.29 -2.26
N VAL A 584 24.70 49.46 -3.28
CA VAL A 584 23.63 48.45 -3.28
C VAL A 584 24.21 47.05 -3.06
N PHE A 585 23.62 46.33 -2.10
CA PHE A 585 23.91 44.92 -1.82
C PHE A 585 22.65 44.09 -2.01
N CYS A 586 22.75 42.97 -2.72
CA CYS A 586 21.67 41.99 -2.89
C CYS A 586 22.09 40.66 -2.26
N TYR A 587 21.39 40.22 -1.22
CA TYR A 587 21.61 38.96 -0.52
C TYR A 587 20.57 37.92 -0.96
N ALA A 588 21.01 36.95 -1.76
CA ALA A 588 20.13 35.91 -2.28
C ALA A 588 20.00 34.73 -1.32
N LEU A 589 18.79 34.54 -0.79
CA LEU A 589 18.45 33.41 0.07
C LEU A 589 18.22 32.11 -0.72
N SER A 590 18.10 32.20 -2.05
CA SER A 590 17.91 31.06 -2.95
C SER A 590 19.11 30.85 -3.88
N PRO A 591 19.42 29.59 -4.22
CA PRO A 591 20.51 29.28 -5.13
C PRO A 591 20.22 29.85 -6.52
N ASN A 592 21.27 30.04 -7.32
CA ASN A 592 21.14 30.47 -8.71
C ASN A 592 20.29 29.48 -9.53
N ASP A 593 19.18 29.95 -10.08
CA ASP A 593 18.26 29.14 -10.90
C ASP A 593 18.62 29.12 -12.39
N GLY A 594 19.71 29.78 -12.79
CA GLY A 594 20.20 29.87 -14.17
C GLY A 594 19.39 30.79 -15.08
N THR A 595 18.38 31.49 -14.54
CA THR A 595 17.46 32.30 -15.35
C THR A 595 18.06 33.66 -15.69
N GLU A 596 17.56 34.28 -16.76
CA GLU A 596 17.97 35.63 -17.16
C GLU A 596 17.76 36.66 -16.04
N TRP A 597 16.73 36.48 -15.20
CA TRP A 597 16.40 37.37 -14.09
C TRP A 597 17.48 37.37 -13.00
N ARG A 598 17.99 36.17 -12.66
CA ARG A 598 19.08 36.02 -11.68
C ARG A 598 20.38 36.58 -12.23
N GLN A 599 20.76 36.21 -13.46
CA GLN A 599 21.98 36.70 -14.12
C GLN A 599 22.00 38.22 -14.21
N ARG A 600 20.86 38.81 -14.58
CA ARG A 600 20.72 40.25 -14.70
C ARG A 600 20.89 40.95 -13.35
N THR A 601 20.16 40.52 -12.32
CA THR A 601 20.27 41.11 -10.99
C THR A 601 21.71 41.01 -10.48
N GLN A 602 22.39 39.89 -10.73
CA GLN A 602 23.81 39.70 -10.42
C GLN A 602 24.74 40.67 -11.16
N SER A 603 24.41 41.02 -12.41
CA SER A 603 25.22 41.93 -13.22
C SER A 603 24.94 43.42 -12.97
N GLU A 604 23.72 43.77 -12.57
CA GLU A 604 23.27 45.16 -12.41
C GLU A 604 23.40 45.65 -10.96
N ALA A 605 23.28 44.77 -9.96
CA ALA A 605 23.57 45.12 -8.58
C ALA A 605 25.08 45.29 -8.39
N GLU A 606 25.49 46.30 -7.63
CA GLU A 606 26.92 46.56 -7.36
C GLU A 606 27.57 45.42 -6.58
N HIS A 607 26.87 44.90 -5.56
CA HIS A 607 27.27 43.71 -4.82
C HIS A 607 26.14 42.70 -4.82
N PHE A 608 26.39 41.49 -5.34
CA PHE A 608 25.45 40.37 -5.26
C PHE A 608 26.09 39.20 -4.52
N VAL A 609 25.51 38.86 -3.36
CA VAL A 609 26.04 37.82 -2.47
C VAL A 609 25.05 36.66 -2.43
N ASP A 610 25.49 35.49 -2.91
CA ASP A 610 24.74 34.25 -2.74
C ASP A 610 24.94 33.71 -1.32
N VAL A 611 23.89 33.81 -0.50
CA VAL A 611 23.90 33.38 0.90
C VAL A 611 23.01 32.15 1.12
N SER A 612 22.53 31.52 0.05
CA SER A 612 21.55 30.43 0.12
C SER A 612 22.06 29.21 0.90
N ALA A 613 23.37 28.95 0.86
CA ALA A 613 24.02 27.86 1.59
C ALA A 613 24.39 28.22 3.05
N MET A 614 24.21 29.47 3.48
CA MET A 614 24.63 29.94 4.81
C MET A 614 23.51 29.78 5.86
N THR A 615 23.88 29.54 7.12
CA THR A 615 22.96 29.58 8.26
C THR A 615 22.56 31.03 8.61
N SER A 616 21.43 31.23 9.29
CA SER A 616 20.85 32.59 9.40
C SER A 616 21.74 33.53 10.20
N ASP A 617 22.47 32.99 11.18
CA ASP A 617 23.46 33.73 11.97
C ASP A 617 24.68 34.16 11.13
N MET A 618 25.15 33.31 10.22
CA MET A 618 26.22 33.66 9.29
C MET A 618 25.78 34.78 8.35
N ILE A 619 24.55 34.70 7.83
CA ILE A 619 24.00 35.77 6.96
C ILE A 619 23.92 37.10 7.71
N ALA A 620 23.42 37.08 8.95
CA ALA A 620 23.35 38.28 9.78
C ALA A 620 24.75 38.87 10.06
N LYS A 621 25.76 38.03 10.31
CA LYS A 621 27.15 38.48 10.46
C LYS A 621 27.69 39.11 9.18
N THR A 622 27.51 38.48 8.02
CA THR A 622 27.92 39.03 6.72
C THR A 622 27.29 40.40 6.49
N ILE A 623 25.97 40.54 6.69
CA ILE A 623 25.26 41.82 6.55
C ILE A 623 25.85 42.90 7.49
N ASN A 624 26.22 42.54 8.72
CA ASN A 624 26.82 43.49 9.66
C ASN A 624 28.28 43.84 9.32
N GLU A 625 29.04 42.89 8.79
CA GLU A 625 30.41 43.07 8.30
C GLU A 625 30.45 44.00 7.08
N ASP A 626 29.46 43.89 6.19
CA ASP A 626 29.24 44.78 5.05
C ASP A 626 28.82 46.20 5.47
N LYS A 627 28.53 46.43 6.77
CA LYS A 627 28.11 47.73 7.34
C LYS A 627 26.88 48.29 6.63
N ILE A 628 25.88 47.45 6.39
CA ILE A 628 24.59 47.87 5.83
C ILE A 628 23.91 48.87 6.78
N HIS A 629 23.50 50.01 6.22
CA HIS A 629 22.78 51.06 6.96
C HIS A 629 21.27 50.77 6.97
N ILE A 630 20.72 50.38 5.82
CA ILE A 630 19.31 50.07 5.64
C ILE A 630 19.18 48.67 5.05
N LEU A 631 18.55 47.76 5.79
CA LEU A 631 18.28 46.39 5.34
C LEU A 631 16.82 46.24 4.94
N VAL A 632 16.57 45.87 3.70
CA VAL A 632 15.26 45.77 3.08
C VAL A 632 14.85 44.31 2.98
N ASN A 633 13.77 43.95 3.66
CA ASN A 633 13.09 42.67 3.56
C ASN A 633 12.18 42.68 2.33
N LEU A 634 12.56 41.93 1.30
CA LEU A 634 11.78 41.77 0.07
C LEU A 634 10.94 40.48 0.05
N ASN A 635 10.85 39.74 1.15
CA ASN A 635 10.03 38.53 1.25
C ASN A 635 8.79 38.74 2.12
N GLY A 636 8.95 39.35 3.29
CA GLY A 636 7.97 39.31 4.38
C GLY A 636 7.63 37.87 4.76
N TYR A 637 6.37 37.46 4.67
CA TYR A 637 5.92 36.11 5.05
C TYR A 637 5.62 35.19 3.85
N THR A 638 6.38 35.33 2.75
CA THR A 638 6.30 34.43 1.59
C THR A 638 7.25 33.24 1.71
N LYS A 639 7.12 32.30 0.76
CA LYS A 639 7.96 31.09 0.70
C LYS A 639 9.43 31.48 0.53
N GLY A 640 10.31 30.87 1.32
CA GLY A 640 11.76 31.12 1.28
C GLY A 640 12.24 32.25 2.18
N ALA A 641 11.32 32.97 2.85
CA ALA A 641 11.65 34.00 3.82
C ALA A 641 12.46 33.43 5.00
N ARG A 642 13.45 34.20 5.45
CA ARG A 642 14.29 33.91 6.63
C ARG A 642 14.27 35.10 7.58
N ASN A 643 13.09 35.38 8.13
CA ASN A 643 12.83 36.57 8.94
C ASN A 643 13.60 36.60 10.27
N GLU A 644 14.11 35.47 10.72
CA GLU A 644 15.03 35.39 11.87
C GLU A 644 16.33 36.16 11.63
N ILE A 645 16.76 36.37 10.37
CA ILE A 645 17.90 37.25 10.03
C ILE A 645 17.61 38.69 10.51
N PHE A 646 16.41 39.18 10.21
CA PHE A 646 15.97 40.51 10.63
C PHE A 646 15.70 40.58 12.13
N ALA A 647 15.23 39.48 12.75
CA ALA A 647 15.05 39.43 14.20
C ALA A 647 16.37 39.51 14.98
N MET A 648 17.49 39.12 14.36
CA MET A 648 18.84 39.32 14.92
C MET A 648 19.36 40.76 14.75
N GLN A 649 18.65 41.61 14.00
CA GLN A 649 18.94 43.03 13.78
C GLN A 649 20.40 43.31 13.37
N PRO A 650 20.89 42.82 12.21
CA PRO A 650 22.26 43.08 11.75
C PRO A 650 22.50 44.51 11.23
N ALA A 651 21.43 45.23 10.86
CA ALA A 651 21.46 46.63 10.42
C ALA A 651 20.64 47.53 11.35
N PRO A 652 20.99 48.83 11.48
CA PRO A 652 20.31 49.74 12.41
C PRO A 652 18.92 50.18 11.97
N ILE A 653 18.63 50.12 10.66
CA ILE A 653 17.30 50.40 10.10
C ILE A 653 16.88 49.21 9.25
N GLN A 654 15.70 48.66 9.52
CA GLN A 654 15.14 47.55 8.77
C GLN A 654 13.78 47.90 8.18
N VAL A 655 13.58 47.57 6.90
CA VAL A 655 12.45 48.04 6.10
C VAL A 655 11.75 46.84 5.46
N SER A 656 10.43 46.75 5.57
CA SER A 656 9.62 45.84 4.76
C SER A 656 9.22 46.51 3.46
N TYR A 657 9.39 45.81 2.34
CA TYR A 657 8.96 46.30 1.04
C TYR A 657 8.56 45.18 0.08
N MET A 658 7.44 45.40 -0.65
CA MET A 658 6.98 44.71 -1.84
C MET A 658 6.61 43.22 -1.73
N GLY A 659 7.49 42.37 -1.20
CA GLY A 659 7.31 40.91 -1.23
C GLY A 659 6.06 40.41 -0.50
N PHE A 660 5.60 41.17 0.50
CA PHE A 660 4.44 40.83 1.31
C PHE A 660 3.50 42.04 1.42
N PRO A 661 2.26 41.95 0.92
CA PRO A 661 1.31 43.07 0.92
C PRO A 661 0.55 43.15 2.26
N GLY A 662 1.30 43.32 3.35
CA GLY A 662 0.78 43.43 4.70
C GLY A 662 1.86 43.80 5.73
N THR A 663 1.42 43.92 6.99
CA THR A 663 2.29 44.17 8.16
C THR A 663 3.14 42.94 8.51
N THR A 664 4.42 43.13 8.81
CA THR A 664 5.24 42.05 9.37
C THR A 664 4.87 41.74 10.82
N GLY A 665 4.18 42.65 11.52
CA GLY A 665 3.90 42.50 12.95
C GLY A 665 5.16 42.51 13.84
N ALA A 666 6.33 42.77 13.26
CA ALA A 666 7.62 42.63 13.91
C ALA A 666 8.06 43.95 14.55
N THR A 667 8.48 43.88 15.81
CA THR A 667 9.09 45.03 16.50
C THR A 667 10.50 45.36 16.00
N TYR A 668 11.11 44.45 15.25
CA TYR A 668 12.43 44.60 14.67
C TYR A 668 12.41 45.13 13.22
N ILE A 669 11.25 45.40 12.62
CA ILE A 669 11.14 46.07 11.33
C ILE A 669 10.59 47.49 11.57
N ASP A 670 11.36 48.51 11.19
CA ASP A 670 11.09 49.90 11.54
C ASP A 670 10.05 50.53 10.61
N TYR A 671 10.19 50.28 9.30
CA TYR A 671 9.42 50.95 8.27
C TYR A 671 8.76 49.98 7.29
N LEU A 672 7.60 50.38 6.78
CA LEU A 672 6.93 49.73 5.64
C LEU A 672 6.82 50.76 4.51
N VAL A 673 7.49 50.49 3.39
CA VAL A 673 7.38 51.32 2.18
C VAL A 673 6.06 51.00 1.48
N THR A 674 5.19 51.99 1.40
CA THR A 674 3.82 51.91 0.88
C THR A 674 3.44 53.25 0.21
N ASP A 675 2.17 53.50 -0.05
CA ASP A 675 1.66 54.78 -0.51
C ASP A 675 0.38 55.18 0.25
N GLU A 676 -0.01 56.43 0.09
CA GLU A 676 -1.13 57.03 0.82
C GLU A 676 -2.47 56.37 0.49
N PHE A 677 -2.64 55.83 -0.72
CA PHE A 677 -3.88 55.17 -1.10
C PHE A 677 -3.97 53.76 -0.52
N VAL A 678 -2.89 52.99 -0.59
CA VAL A 678 -2.81 51.59 -0.14
C VAL A 678 -2.83 51.49 1.37
N SER A 679 -2.12 52.37 2.06
CA SER A 679 -2.02 52.36 3.53
C SER A 679 -2.20 53.78 4.06
N PRO A 680 -3.42 54.35 4.01
CA PRO A 680 -3.67 55.69 4.52
C PRO A 680 -3.39 55.76 6.03
N LEU A 681 -2.99 56.93 6.54
CA LEU A 681 -2.64 57.08 7.96
C LEU A 681 -3.80 56.77 8.92
N CYS A 682 -5.06 56.88 8.48
CA CYS A 682 -6.21 56.44 9.27
C CYS A 682 -6.19 54.93 9.59
N PHE A 683 -5.56 54.12 8.74
CA PHE A 683 -5.32 52.69 8.96
C PHE A 683 -3.92 52.40 9.51
N SER A 684 -3.17 53.39 10.00
CA SER A 684 -1.84 53.15 10.59
C SER A 684 -1.87 52.17 11.78
N HIS A 685 -2.99 52.08 12.50
CA HIS A 685 -3.17 51.21 13.66
C HIS A 685 -3.14 49.70 13.35
N ILE A 686 -3.32 49.29 12.08
CA ILE A 686 -3.24 47.89 11.65
C ILE A 686 -1.83 47.46 11.18
N TYR A 687 -0.84 48.35 11.32
CA TYR A 687 0.56 48.09 10.99
C TYR A 687 1.45 48.24 12.23
N SER A 688 2.48 47.41 12.35
CA SER A 688 3.51 47.59 13.39
C SER A 688 4.55 48.64 12.99
N GLU A 689 4.86 48.67 11.71
CA GLU A 689 5.89 49.50 11.10
C GLU A 689 5.41 50.94 10.90
N LYS A 690 6.36 51.85 10.76
CA LYS A 690 6.07 53.21 10.33
C LYS A 690 5.91 53.26 8.82
N LEU A 691 4.71 53.66 8.41
CA LEU A 691 4.35 53.85 7.01
C LEU A 691 5.18 54.97 6.36
N VAL A 692 5.82 54.62 5.25
CA VAL A 692 6.56 55.54 4.38
C VAL A 692 5.83 55.63 3.06
N HIS A 693 5.19 56.77 2.80
CA HIS A 693 4.37 56.96 1.60
C HIS A 693 5.21 57.47 0.45
N LEU A 694 5.33 56.66 -0.60
CA LEU A 694 5.86 57.12 -1.89
C LEU A 694 4.81 57.99 -2.62
N PRO A 695 5.21 58.94 -3.48
CA PRO A 695 4.31 60.00 -3.95
C PRO A 695 3.16 59.55 -4.86
N HIS A 696 3.33 58.44 -5.60
CA HIS A 696 2.36 58.00 -6.63
C HIS A 696 1.85 56.59 -6.38
N CYS A 697 2.75 55.60 -6.39
CA CYS A 697 2.45 54.21 -6.12
C CYS A 697 3.67 53.58 -5.46
N TYR A 698 3.44 52.74 -4.45
CA TYR A 698 4.53 51.98 -3.83
C TYR A 698 5.04 50.83 -4.71
N PHE A 699 4.20 50.37 -5.62
CA PHE A 699 4.44 49.17 -6.42
C PHE A 699 5.28 49.50 -7.65
N VAL A 700 6.54 49.07 -7.65
CA VAL A 700 7.43 49.24 -8.79
C VAL A 700 7.24 48.13 -9.83
N ASN A 701 7.63 48.41 -11.07
CA ASN A 701 7.71 47.43 -12.14
C ASN A 701 8.81 47.81 -13.15
N ASP A 702 9.09 46.91 -14.08
CA ASP A 702 10.19 47.04 -15.05
C ASP A 702 9.74 46.93 -16.52
N TYR A 703 8.43 47.10 -16.76
CA TYR A 703 7.85 46.79 -18.07
C TYR A 703 8.33 47.73 -19.19
N LYS A 704 8.56 49.01 -18.86
CA LYS A 704 9.08 49.99 -19.82
C LYS A 704 10.50 49.63 -20.28
N GLN A 705 11.26 48.86 -19.52
CA GLN A 705 12.64 48.48 -19.85
C GLN A 705 12.69 47.15 -20.59
N LYS A 706 11.81 46.19 -20.25
CA LYS A 706 11.94 44.79 -20.68
C LYS A 706 10.76 44.20 -21.44
N ASN A 707 9.61 44.86 -21.44
CA ASN A 707 8.40 44.33 -22.06
C ASN A 707 7.79 45.32 -23.05
N GLN A 708 8.59 46.14 -23.73
CA GLN A 708 8.08 46.95 -24.84
C GLN A 708 7.79 46.09 -26.09
N ASP A 709 8.52 45.00 -26.28
CA ASP A 709 8.36 44.04 -27.37
C ASP A 709 6.97 43.38 -27.37
N VAL A 710 6.35 43.23 -26.20
CA VAL A 710 4.99 42.68 -26.07
C VAL A 710 3.92 43.63 -26.64
N LEU A 711 4.28 44.88 -26.92
CA LEU A 711 3.41 45.89 -27.52
C LEU A 711 3.53 45.96 -29.05
N ASP A 712 4.43 45.18 -29.66
CA ASP A 712 4.62 45.16 -31.11
C ASP A 712 3.36 44.61 -31.82
N LEU A 713 2.83 45.41 -32.73
CA LEU A 713 1.64 45.09 -33.51
C LEU A 713 1.92 44.11 -34.67
N ASN A 714 3.19 43.81 -34.96
CA ASN A 714 3.60 42.94 -36.07
C ASN A 714 3.36 41.44 -35.82
N CYS A 715 3.04 41.04 -34.58
CA CYS A 715 2.67 39.66 -34.24
C CYS A 715 1.31 39.64 -33.52
N PRO A 716 0.20 39.91 -34.23
CA PRO A 716 -1.11 39.99 -33.61
C PRO A 716 -1.60 38.58 -33.25
N HIS A 717 -1.85 38.36 -31.95
CA HIS A 717 -2.62 37.21 -31.51
C HIS A 717 -4.11 37.46 -31.76
N ASN A 718 -4.85 36.42 -32.14
CA ASN A 718 -6.30 36.49 -32.30
C ASN A 718 -6.99 35.82 -31.11
N ARG A 719 -8.27 36.16 -30.88
CA ARG A 719 -9.06 35.52 -29.81
C ARG A 719 -9.20 34.03 -30.07
N SER A 720 -9.30 33.62 -31.33
CA SER A 720 -9.33 32.20 -31.73
C SER A 720 -8.15 31.38 -31.21
N ASP A 721 -6.97 31.97 -31.05
CA ASP A 721 -5.76 31.26 -30.61
C ASP A 721 -5.88 30.74 -29.17
N TYR A 722 -6.78 31.33 -28.38
CA TYR A 722 -7.08 30.94 -27.00
C TYR A 722 -8.49 30.35 -26.85
N GLY A 723 -9.14 30.00 -27.96
CA GLY A 723 -10.51 29.48 -27.95
C GLY A 723 -11.55 30.51 -27.51
N LEU A 724 -11.26 31.81 -27.67
CA LEU A 724 -12.17 32.89 -27.32
C LEU A 724 -13.07 33.26 -28.50
N PRO A 725 -14.34 33.62 -28.24
CA PRO A 725 -15.25 34.10 -29.27
C PRO A 725 -14.93 35.54 -29.70
N GLU A 726 -14.85 35.76 -31.01
CA GLU A 726 -14.56 37.09 -31.59
C GLU A 726 -15.71 38.10 -31.38
N ASN A 727 -16.95 37.62 -31.33
CA ASN A 727 -18.16 38.46 -31.30
C ASN A 727 -18.70 38.77 -29.90
N LYS A 728 -18.11 38.22 -28.83
CA LYS A 728 -18.54 38.49 -27.44
C LYS A 728 -17.72 39.59 -26.78
N PHE A 729 -18.29 40.21 -25.75
CA PHE A 729 -17.53 41.01 -24.80
C PHE A 729 -16.75 40.09 -23.85
N ILE A 730 -15.45 40.29 -23.68
CA ILE A 730 -14.60 39.43 -22.88
C ILE A 730 -14.20 40.16 -21.59
N PHE A 731 -14.82 39.77 -20.48
CA PHE A 731 -14.31 40.07 -19.15
C PHE A 731 -13.13 39.14 -18.85
N ALA A 732 -12.10 39.62 -18.16
CA ALA A 732 -10.96 38.80 -17.78
C ALA A 732 -10.65 38.91 -16.28
N CYS A 733 -10.23 37.78 -15.69
CA CYS A 733 -9.55 37.76 -14.41
C CYS A 733 -8.48 36.66 -14.42
N PHE A 734 -7.21 37.06 -14.49
CA PHE A 734 -6.07 36.14 -14.52
C PHE A 734 -5.38 35.99 -13.16
N ASN A 735 -6.07 36.37 -12.08
CA ASN A 735 -5.64 36.08 -10.73
C ASN A 735 -5.71 34.57 -10.48
N GLN A 736 -4.86 34.06 -9.60
CA GLN A 736 -5.04 32.71 -9.08
C GLN A 736 -6.36 32.62 -8.33
N LEU A 737 -7.03 31.46 -8.42
CA LEU A 737 -8.41 31.31 -7.96
C LEU A 737 -8.57 31.49 -6.43
N TYR A 738 -7.49 31.40 -5.64
CA TYR A 738 -7.55 31.65 -4.20
C TYR A 738 -7.88 33.12 -3.85
N LYS A 739 -7.69 34.05 -4.79
CA LYS A 739 -8.03 35.48 -4.61
C LYS A 739 -9.52 35.75 -4.78
N MET A 740 -10.28 34.78 -5.25
CA MET A 740 -11.72 34.88 -5.45
C MET A 740 -12.46 34.28 -4.26
N ASP A 741 -13.51 34.95 -3.83
CA ASP A 741 -14.43 34.50 -2.81
C ASP A 741 -15.86 34.40 -3.39
N PRO A 742 -16.83 33.83 -2.65
CA PRO A 742 -18.20 33.68 -3.14
C PRO A 742 -18.85 35.01 -3.53
N GLU A 743 -18.63 36.10 -2.77
CA GLU A 743 -19.31 37.38 -2.99
C GLU A 743 -18.93 38.00 -4.34
N ILE A 744 -17.64 38.01 -4.66
CA ILE A 744 -17.18 38.55 -5.96
C ILE A 744 -17.60 37.65 -7.12
N PHE A 745 -17.60 36.32 -6.94
CA PHE A 745 -17.98 35.41 -8.02
C PHE A 745 -19.48 35.46 -8.32
N ASP A 746 -20.33 35.63 -7.30
CA ASP A 746 -21.76 35.92 -7.45
C ASP A 746 -21.99 37.22 -8.21
N THR A 747 -21.22 38.26 -7.87
CA THR A 747 -21.26 39.55 -8.57
C THR A 747 -20.91 39.37 -10.05
N TRP A 748 -19.88 38.59 -10.38
CA TRP A 748 -19.53 38.30 -11.78
C TRP A 748 -20.60 37.48 -12.50
N CYS A 749 -21.25 36.53 -11.82
CA CYS A 749 -22.41 35.83 -12.39
C CYS A 749 -23.55 36.80 -12.72
N ASN A 750 -23.81 37.80 -11.87
CA ASN A 750 -24.80 38.84 -12.15
C ASN A 750 -24.41 39.71 -13.34
N ILE A 751 -23.13 40.11 -13.46
CA ILE A 751 -22.61 40.84 -14.63
C ILE A 751 -22.87 40.03 -15.92
N LEU A 752 -22.54 38.73 -15.94
CA LEU A 752 -22.72 37.87 -17.11
C LEU A 752 -24.20 37.69 -17.51
N LYS A 753 -25.12 37.65 -16.53
CA LYS A 753 -26.57 37.63 -16.78
C LYS A 753 -27.08 38.95 -17.37
N ARG A 754 -26.53 40.09 -16.92
CA ARG A 754 -26.89 41.43 -17.41
C ARG A 754 -26.26 41.77 -18.75
N VAL A 755 -25.20 41.07 -19.14
CA VAL A 755 -24.50 41.22 -20.43
C VAL A 755 -24.47 39.86 -21.15
N PRO A 756 -25.60 39.39 -21.72
CA PRO A 756 -25.71 38.01 -22.22
C PRO A 756 -24.74 37.67 -23.37
N ASN A 757 -24.36 38.64 -24.20
CA ASN A 757 -23.34 38.47 -25.24
C ASN A 757 -21.91 38.73 -24.70
N SER A 758 -21.56 38.10 -23.57
CA SER A 758 -20.24 38.21 -22.94
C SER A 758 -19.73 36.87 -22.42
N ALA A 759 -18.44 36.80 -22.13
CA ALA A 759 -17.80 35.69 -21.43
C ALA A 759 -16.77 36.23 -20.42
N LEU A 760 -16.54 35.46 -19.36
CA LEU A 760 -15.53 35.67 -18.35
C LEU A 760 -14.38 34.69 -18.57
N TRP A 761 -13.19 35.24 -18.78
CA TRP A 761 -11.96 34.51 -19.06
C TRP A 761 -11.08 34.42 -17.82
N LEU A 762 -10.93 33.21 -17.28
CA LEU A 762 -10.29 32.92 -16.00
C LEU A 762 -8.99 32.14 -16.14
N LEU A 763 -8.07 32.32 -15.19
CA LEU A 763 -6.88 31.47 -15.07
C LEU A 763 -7.25 30.11 -14.47
N ARG A 764 -6.82 29.02 -15.10
CA ARG A 764 -6.93 27.65 -14.60
C ARG A 764 -5.85 27.35 -13.57
N PHE A 765 -5.92 27.96 -12.38
CA PHE A 765 -4.94 27.68 -11.33
C PHE A 765 -5.49 27.89 -9.90
N PRO A 766 -5.61 26.81 -9.09
CA PRO A 766 -5.30 25.41 -9.42
C PRO A 766 -6.37 24.79 -10.34
N ALA A 767 -6.00 23.76 -11.12
CA ALA A 767 -6.89 23.13 -12.12
C ALA A 767 -8.20 22.58 -11.53
N ALA A 768 -8.17 22.10 -10.29
CA ALA A 768 -9.37 21.61 -9.58
C ALA A 768 -10.45 22.69 -9.37
N GLY A 769 -10.11 23.98 -9.46
CA GLY A 769 -11.06 25.09 -9.32
C GLY A 769 -11.97 25.27 -10.53
N GLU A 770 -11.55 24.84 -11.74
CA GLU A 770 -12.33 25.06 -12.97
C GLU A 770 -13.72 24.43 -12.89
N MET A 771 -13.80 23.13 -12.59
CA MET A 771 -15.07 22.41 -12.56
C MET A 771 -16.01 23.01 -11.51
N ARG A 772 -15.48 23.39 -10.34
CA ARG A 772 -16.28 23.97 -9.24
C ARG A 772 -16.91 25.30 -9.66
N LEU A 773 -16.13 26.18 -10.26
CA LEU A 773 -16.60 27.50 -10.71
C LEU A 773 -17.60 27.37 -11.87
N ARG A 774 -17.38 26.45 -12.81
CA ARG A 774 -18.34 26.17 -13.90
C ARG A 774 -19.67 25.68 -13.33
N THR A 775 -19.65 24.67 -12.46
CA THR A 775 -20.86 24.12 -11.85
C THR A 775 -21.60 25.18 -11.03
N TYR A 776 -20.87 25.99 -10.26
CA TYR A 776 -21.45 27.07 -9.47
C TYR A 776 -22.09 28.15 -10.36
N ALA A 777 -21.39 28.60 -11.40
CA ALA A 777 -21.93 29.60 -12.33
C ALA A 777 -23.20 29.12 -13.04
N VAL A 778 -23.24 27.86 -13.48
CA VAL A 778 -24.44 27.25 -14.07
C VAL A 778 -25.60 27.23 -13.06
N ALA A 779 -25.33 26.88 -11.80
CA ALA A 779 -26.34 26.93 -10.74
C ALA A 779 -26.88 28.35 -10.48
N GLN A 780 -26.07 29.38 -10.72
CA GLN A 780 -26.44 30.80 -10.63
C GLN A 780 -27.11 31.37 -11.89
N GLY A 781 -27.36 30.54 -12.92
CA GLY A 781 -28.05 30.90 -14.16
C GLY A 781 -27.15 31.46 -15.28
N VAL A 782 -25.82 31.31 -15.17
CA VAL A 782 -24.86 31.67 -16.23
C VAL A 782 -24.78 30.56 -17.27
N GLN A 783 -24.71 30.91 -18.56
CA GLN A 783 -24.62 29.91 -19.62
C GLN A 783 -23.23 29.26 -19.67
N PRO A 784 -23.10 27.94 -19.95
CA PRO A 784 -21.82 27.23 -19.91
C PRO A 784 -20.70 27.82 -20.79
N ASP A 785 -21.07 28.45 -21.91
CA ASP A 785 -20.18 29.09 -22.89
C ASP A 785 -19.78 30.53 -22.51
N GLN A 786 -20.22 31.03 -21.35
CA GLN A 786 -19.80 32.32 -20.80
C GLN A 786 -18.64 32.19 -19.81
N ILE A 787 -18.22 31.00 -19.40
CA ILE A 787 -17.05 30.80 -18.55
C ILE A 787 -15.96 30.11 -19.37
N ILE A 788 -14.82 30.77 -19.54
CA ILE A 788 -13.70 30.26 -20.33
C ILE A 788 -12.45 30.23 -19.44
N PHE A 789 -11.66 29.17 -19.52
CA PHE A 789 -10.43 29.02 -18.76
C PHE A 789 -9.22 29.01 -19.70
N THR A 790 -8.11 29.59 -19.24
CA THR A 790 -6.80 29.50 -19.89
C THR A 790 -5.74 29.01 -18.92
N ASP A 791 -4.73 28.34 -19.45
CA ASP A 791 -3.58 27.89 -18.67
C ASP A 791 -2.65 29.05 -18.29
N VAL A 792 -1.72 28.77 -17.36
CA VAL A 792 -0.62 29.67 -17.02
C VAL A 792 0.24 29.88 -18.26
N ALA A 793 0.48 31.14 -18.62
CA ALA A 793 1.34 31.51 -19.75
C ALA A 793 2.65 32.11 -19.25
N MET A 794 3.70 32.01 -20.08
CA MET A 794 4.94 32.76 -19.86
C MET A 794 4.65 34.27 -19.83
N LYS A 795 5.50 35.04 -19.14
CA LYS A 795 5.24 36.45 -18.84
C LYS A 795 4.88 37.30 -20.06
N GLY A 796 5.67 37.23 -21.12
CA GLY A 796 5.42 37.99 -22.35
C GLY A 796 4.07 37.64 -23.00
N GLU A 797 3.78 36.34 -23.08
CA GLU A 797 2.51 35.81 -23.61
C GLU A 797 1.31 36.21 -22.73
N HIS A 798 1.47 36.17 -21.40
CA HIS A 798 0.45 36.60 -20.45
C HIS A 798 0.06 38.07 -20.66
N ILE A 799 1.03 38.95 -20.89
CA ILE A 799 0.77 40.37 -21.17
C ILE A 799 0.12 40.52 -22.55
N ARG A 800 0.66 39.87 -23.59
CA ARG A 800 0.11 39.94 -24.97
C ARG A 800 -1.35 39.53 -25.01
N ARG A 801 -1.69 38.36 -24.46
CA ARG A 801 -3.06 37.84 -24.46
C ARG A 801 -4.01 38.71 -23.63
N SER A 802 -3.50 39.43 -22.62
CA SER A 802 -4.32 40.36 -21.83
C SER A 802 -4.89 41.48 -22.70
N GLY A 803 -4.22 41.87 -23.78
CA GLY A 803 -4.74 42.84 -24.75
C GLY A 803 -5.96 42.37 -25.56
N LEU A 804 -6.32 41.07 -25.49
CA LEU A 804 -7.46 40.50 -26.23
C LEU A 804 -8.79 40.59 -25.47
N ALA A 805 -8.74 40.80 -24.16
CA ALA A 805 -9.92 41.04 -23.34
C ALA A 805 -10.39 42.50 -23.44
N ASP A 806 -11.66 42.75 -23.09
CA ASP A 806 -12.27 44.08 -23.15
C ASP A 806 -12.20 44.81 -21.80
N LEU A 807 -12.43 44.09 -20.68
CA LEU A 807 -12.39 44.66 -19.34
C LEU A 807 -11.86 43.65 -18.31
N PHE A 808 -10.95 44.07 -17.44
CA PHE A 808 -10.49 43.27 -16.32
C PHE A 808 -11.38 43.46 -15.08
N LEU A 809 -11.72 42.35 -14.43
CA LEU A 809 -12.47 42.32 -13.17
C LEU A 809 -11.52 41.94 -12.03
N ASP A 810 -11.20 42.90 -11.16
CA ASP A 810 -10.35 42.66 -10.01
C ASP A 810 -11.07 41.91 -8.87
N THR A 811 -10.28 41.32 -7.98
CA THR A 811 -10.76 40.60 -6.79
C THR A 811 -10.60 41.47 -5.53
N PRO A 812 -11.68 41.87 -4.85
CA PRO A 812 -11.60 42.83 -3.73
C PRO A 812 -10.83 42.34 -2.50
N LEU A 813 -10.98 41.07 -2.09
CA LEU A 813 -10.33 40.54 -0.89
C LEU A 813 -8.80 40.40 -1.02
N CYS A 814 -8.31 40.23 -2.25
CA CYS A 814 -6.89 40.26 -2.56
C CYS A 814 -6.74 40.69 -4.02
N ASN A 815 -6.30 41.92 -4.26
CA ASN A 815 -6.28 42.47 -5.61
C ASN A 815 -5.29 41.76 -6.54
N ALA A 816 -5.43 42.03 -7.83
CA ALA A 816 -4.40 41.87 -8.83
C ALA A 816 -3.24 42.82 -8.50
N HIS A 817 -2.11 42.25 -8.07
CA HIS A 817 -0.88 43.00 -7.79
C HIS A 817 -0.03 43.02 -9.06
N THR A 818 0.91 42.10 -9.22
CA THR A 818 1.67 41.92 -10.47
C THR A 818 0.76 41.81 -11.70
N THR A 819 -0.28 40.98 -11.61
CA THR A 819 -1.31 40.80 -12.65
C THR A 819 -2.02 42.12 -12.99
N GLY A 820 -2.27 42.98 -12.00
CA GLY A 820 -2.89 44.27 -12.24
C GLY A 820 -1.98 45.17 -13.08
N THR A 821 -0.69 45.16 -12.77
CA THR A 821 0.30 45.91 -13.55
C THR A 821 0.49 45.35 -14.96
N ASP A 822 0.47 44.02 -15.13
CA ASP A 822 0.52 43.35 -16.44
C ASP A 822 -0.60 43.83 -17.37
N ILE A 823 -1.81 43.90 -16.82
CA ILE A 823 -3.04 44.24 -17.54
C ILE A 823 -3.10 45.73 -17.89
N LEU A 824 -2.67 46.60 -16.98
CA LEU A 824 -2.53 48.03 -17.29
C LEU A 824 -1.44 48.27 -18.33
N TRP A 825 -0.35 47.49 -18.32
CA TRP A 825 0.69 47.57 -19.35
C TRP A 825 0.19 47.14 -20.72
N ALA A 826 -0.62 46.07 -20.80
CA ALA A 826 -1.33 45.69 -22.02
C ALA A 826 -2.31 46.78 -22.50
N GLY A 827 -2.79 47.62 -21.58
CA GLY A 827 -3.76 48.69 -21.80
C GLY A 827 -5.20 48.24 -21.64
N LEU A 828 -5.43 47.16 -20.89
CA LEU A 828 -6.74 46.66 -20.56
C LEU A 828 -7.25 47.41 -19.32
N PRO A 829 -8.37 48.17 -19.41
CA PRO A 829 -8.98 48.81 -18.25
C PRO A 829 -9.41 47.78 -17.20
N MET A 830 -9.44 48.16 -15.93
CA MET A 830 -9.91 47.31 -14.84
C MET A 830 -10.98 47.98 -13.98
N VAL A 831 -11.81 47.18 -13.31
CA VAL A 831 -12.69 47.63 -12.23
C VAL A 831 -12.17 47.07 -10.91
N THR A 832 -11.96 47.92 -9.91
CA THR A 832 -11.43 47.52 -8.60
C THR A 832 -12.18 48.18 -7.45
N LEU A 833 -12.37 47.42 -6.36
CA LEU A 833 -13.02 47.86 -5.13
C LEU A 833 -12.02 47.83 -3.97
N PRO A 834 -11.52 49.00 -3.51
CA PRO A 834 -10.63 49.07 -2.36
C PRO A 834 -11.38 48.80 -1.04
N LEU A 835 -10.88 47.85 -0.24
CA LEU A 835 -11.34 47.60 1.14
C LEU A 835 -10.33 48.17 2.15
N GLU A 836 -10.20 47.57 3.34
CA GLU A 836 -9.39 48.13 4.44
C GLU A 836 -7.91 47.72 4.43
N LYS A 837 -7.60 46.48 4.05
CA LYS A 837 -6.24 45.91 4.15
C LYS A 837 -5.35 46.38 3.00
N MET A 838 -4.03 46.35 3.20
CA MET A 838 -3.04 46.67 2.16
C MET A 838 -3.32 45.90 0.85
N ALA A 839 -3.45 44.58 0.92
CA ALA A 839 -3.65 43.72 -0.24
C ALA A 839 -4.97 43.96 -1.01
N THR A 840 -5.96 44.59 -0.38
CA THR A 840 -7.27 44.91 -0.98
C THR A 840 -7.29 46.26 -1.66
N ARG A 841 -6.18 47.02 -1.64
CA ARG A 841 -6.10 48.40 -2.15
C ARG A 841 -5.02 48.61 -3.22
N VAL A 842 -4.20 47.60 -3.49
CA VAL A 842 -3.08 47.69 -4.44
C VAL A 842 -3.57 48.04 -5.85
N ALA A 843 -4.61 47.37 -6.38
CA ALA A 843 -5.08 47.64 -7.74
C ALA A 843 -5.59 49.08 -7.90
N GLY A 844 -6.22 49.64 -6.86
CA GLY A 844 -6.62 51.05 -6.87
C GLY A 844 -5.42 52.01 -6.93
N SER A 845 -4.33 51.73 -6.22
CA SER A 845 -3.10 52.52 -6.32
C SER A 845 -2.45 52.42 -7.71
N LEU A 846 -2.42 51.22 -8.29
CA LEU A 846 -1.96 51.03 -9.68
C LEU A 846 -2.80 51.90 -10.64
N CYS A 847 -4.12 51.88 -10.50
CA CYS A 847 -5.05 52.67 -11.32
C CYS A 847 -4.85 54.18 -11.16
N LEU A 848 -4.62 54.67 -9.95
CA LEU A 848 -4.34 56.10 -9.72
C LEU A 848 -3.01 56.52 -10.34
N ALA A 849 -2.00 55.66 -10.30
CA ALA A 849 -0.69 55.95 -10.87
C ALA A 849 -0.67 55.94 -12.41
N THR A 850 -1.71 55.46 -13.08
CA THR A 850 -1.90 55.71 -14.53
C THR A 850 -2.46 57.10 -14.82
N GLY A 851 -2.97 57.81 -13.82
CA GLY A 851 -3.71 59.07 -13.97
C GLY A 851 -5.19 58.89 -14.36
N LEU A 852 -5.71 57.66 -14.38
CA LEU A 852 -7.08 57.34 -14.82
C LEU A 852 -7.90 56.59 -13.77
N GLY A 853 -7.47 56.63 -12.50
CA GLY A 853 -8.08 55.84 -11.42
C GLY A 853 -9.56 56.15 -11.16
N GLU A 854 -10.01 57.39 -11.37
CA GLU A 854 -11.42 57.77 -11.23
C GLU A 854 -12.37 57.01 -12.18
N GLU A 855 -11.85 56.56 -13.33
CA GLU A 855 -12.63 55.78 -14.30
C GLU A 855 -12.70 54.28 -13.91
N MET A 856 -11.81 53.80 -13.04
CA MET A 856 -11.57 52.37 -12.74
C MET A 856 -11.89 51.95 -11.29
N ILE A 857 -11.93 52.89 -10.34
CA ILE A 857 -12.15 52.62 -8.92
C ILE A 857 -13.63 52.84 -8.57
N VAL A 858 -14.18 51.95 -7.75
CA VAL A 858 -15.56 52.02 -7.23
C VAL A 858 -15.58 52.00 -5.70
N SER A 859 -16.70 52.36 -5.07
CA SER A 859 -16.78 52.47 -3.60
C SER A 859 -17.54 51.34 -2.90
N CYS A 860 -18.31 50.53 -3.64
CA CYS A 860 -19.03 49.38 -3.09
C CYS A 860 -19.28 48.29 -4.15
N MET A 861 -19.70 47.09 -3.71
CA MET A 861 -19.97 45.96 -4.61
C MET A 861 -21.07 46.26 -5.64
N LYS A 862 -22.07 47.05 -5.26
CA LYS A 862 -23.11 47.51 -6.19
C LYS A 862 -22.52 48.36 -7.31
N GLU A 863 -21.68 49.33 -6.98
CA GLU A 863 -21.00 50.15 -7.99
C GLU A 863 -20.02 49.34 -8.84
N TYR A 864 -19.39 48.31 -8.27
CA TYR A 864 -18.55 47.37 -9.00
C TYR A 864 -19.33 46.72 -10.15
N GLU A 865 -20.50 46.13 -9.83
CA GLU A 865 -21.38 45.52 -10.82
C GLU A 865 -21.86 46.54 -11.87
N GLU A 866 -22.37 47.70 -11.42
CA GLU A 866 -22.88 48.75 -12.31
C GLU A 866 -21.80 49.31 -13.24
N LYS A 867 -20.58 49.51 -12.75
CA LYS A 867 -19.46 50.00 -13.56
C LYS A 867 -19.09 48.99 -14.64
N ALA A 868 -18.97 47.71 -14.28
CA ALA A 868 -18.62 46.66 -15.22
C ALA A 868 -19.67 46.51 -16.33
N VAL A 869 -20.96 46.51 -15.96
CA VAL A 869 -22.07 46.45 -16.91
C VAL A 869 -22.13 47.71 -17.79
N SER A 870 -21.96 48.90 -17.20
CA SER A 870 -21.97 50.17 -17.93
C SER A 870 -20.86 50.24 -18.99
N LEU A 871 -19.65 49.82 -18.65
CA LEU A 871 -18.52 49.78 -19.58
C LEU A 871 -18.73 48.73 -20.68
N ALA A 872 -19.31 47.58 -20.35
CA ALA A 872 -19.58 46.53 -21.33
C ALA A 872 -20.66 46.90 -22.34
N LEU A 873 -21.70 47.62 -21.91
CA LEU A 873 -22.79 48.08 -22.77
C LEU A 873 -22.46 49.39 -23.52
N ASN A 874 -21.47 50.16 -23.07
CA ASN A 874 -21.05 51.42 -23.69
C ASN A 874 -19.64 51.31 -24.29
N ARG A 875 -19.54 50.62 -25.43
CA ARG A 875 -18.26 50.40 -26.13
C ARG A 875 -17.48 51.68 -26.47
N PRO A 876 -18.10 52.80 -26.93
CA PRO A 876 -17.36 54.04 -27.18
C PRO A 876 -16.65 54.57 -25.93
N LYS A 877 -17.31 54.53 -24.77
CA LYS A 877 -16.72 54.97 -23.50
C LYS A 877 -15.55 54.07 -23.09
N LEU A 878 -15.71 52.76 -23.17
CA LEU A 878 -14.64 51.81 -22.87
C LEU A 878 -13.46 52.01 -23.82
N GLN A 879 -13.70 52.16 -25.13
CA GLN A 879 -12.65 52.40 -26.12
C GLN A 879 -11.88 53.69 -25.85
N ALA A 880 -12.57 54.76 -25.42
CA ALA A 880 -11.92 56.01 -25.04
C ALA A 880 -10.99 55.81 -23.83
N LEU A 881 -11.44 55.09 -22.79
CA LEU A 881 -10.62 54.76 -21.62
C LEU A 881 -9.41 53.89 -22.01
N THR A 882 -9.63 52.85 -22.82
CA THR A 882 -8.56 51.99 -23.36
C THR A 882 -7.52 52.82 -24.11
N ASN A 883 -7.95 53.69 -25.04
CA ASN A 883 -7.05 54.55 -25.80
C ASN A 883 -6.23 55.49 -24.91
N LYS A 884 -6.87 56.09 -23.89
CA LYS A 884 -6.15 56.93 -22.89
C LYS A 884 -5.10 56.11 -22.14
N LEU A 885 -5.45 54.91 -21.64
CA LEU A 885 -4.49 54.02 -20.98
C LEU A 885 -3.31 53.67 -21.89
N LYS A 886 -3.58 53.35 -23.16
CA LYS A 886 -2.51 53.08 -24.14
C LYS A 886 -1.61 54.29 -24.34
N ALA A 887 -2.17 55.50 -24.41
CA ALA A 887 -1.42 56.73 -24.62
C ALA A 887 -0.53 57.11 -23.42
N VAL A 888 -1.02 56.94 -22.19
CA VAL A 888 -0.29 57.39 -20.98
C VAL A 888 0.73 56.39 -20.46
N ARG A 889 0.71 55.11 -20.86
CA ARG A 889 1.58 54.07 -20.28
C ARG A 889 3.09 54.39 -20.32
N MET A 890 3.53 55.19 -21.29
CA MET A 890 4.95 55.55 -21.44
C MET A 890 5.37 56.75 -20.58
N THR A 891 4.41 57.52 -20.09
CA THR A 891 4.64 58.81 -19.40
C THR A 891 4.07 58.84 -17.99
N CYS A 892 3.17 57.94 -17.64
CA CYS A 892 2.58 57.89 -16.31
C CYS A 892 3.60 57.42 -15.27
N PRO A 893 3.45 57.86 -13.99
CA PRO A 893 4.33 57.45 -12.91
C PRO A 893 4.42 55.93 -12.70
N LEU A 894 3.36 55.18 -13.01
CA LEU A 894 3.31 53.73 -12.77
C LEU A 894 4.45 52.98 -13.46
N PHE A 895 4.81 53.34 -14.71
CA PHE A 895 5.83 52.63 -15.50
C PHE A 895 7.15 53.43 -15.59
N ASP A 896 7.36 54.42 -14.72
CA ASP A 896 8.59 55.19 -14.62
C ASP A 896 9.46 54.71 -13.45
N THR A 897 10.10 53.56 -13.65
CA THR A 897 11.00 52.90 -12.68
C THR A 897 12.10 53.84 -12.19
N LYS A 898 12.67 54.67 -13.07
CA LYS A 898 13.77 55.58 -12.71
C LYS A 898 13.30 56.69 -11.78
N ARG A 899 12.14 57.29 -12.05
CA ARG A 899 11.51 58.26 -11.14
C ARG A 899 11.16 57.60 -9.81
N TRP A 900 10.65 56.37 -9.85
CA TRP A 900 10.32 55.61 -8.65
C TRP A 900 11.55 55.34 -7.77
N VAL A 901 12.67 54.89 -8.35
CA VAL A 901 13.94 54.66 -7.62
C VAL A 901 14.44 55.93 -6.94
N ARG A 902 14.40 57.09 -7.61
CA ARG A 902 14.76 58.37 -6.98
C ARG A 902 13.89 58.70 -5.76
N ASN A 903 12.59 58.38 -5.83
CA ASN A 903 11.68 58.57 -4.69
C ASN A 903 11.99 57.60 -3.55
N LEU A 904 12.38 56.36 -3.87
CA LEU A 904 12.84 55.41 -2.87
C LEU A 904 14.15 55.87 -2.20
N GLU A 905 15.09 56.45 -2.96
CA GLU A 905 16.31 57.03 -2.39
C GLU A 905 16.00 58.16 -1.43
N ARG A 906 15.12 59.10 -1.81
CA ARG A 906 14.64 60.15 -0.89
C ARG A 906 14.09 59.56 0.41
N ALA A 907 13.33 58.47 0.33
CA ALA A 907 12.84 57.75 1.51
C ALA A 907 13.98 57.22 2.38
N TYR A 908 14.97 56.56 1.79
CA TYR A 908 16.12 56.00 2.49
C TYR A 908 16.97 57.07 3.18
N PHE A 909 17.28 58.17 2.50
CA PHE A 909 17.99 59.28 3.11
C PHE A 909 17.19 59.89 4.27
N LYS A 910 15.86 60.04 4.12
CA LYS A 910 15.03 60.50 5.25
C LYS A 910 15.09 59.57 6.45
N MET A 911 14.97 58.25 6.24
CA MET A 911 15.07 57.26 7.31
C MET A 911 16.42 57.38 8.03
N TRP A 912 17.51 57.46 7.25
CA TRP A 912 18.86 57.60 7.79
C TRP A 912 19.06 58.90 8.58
N ASN A 913 18.56 60.03 8.08
CA ASN A 913 18.70 61.33 8.75
C ASN A 913 17.88 61.37 10.07
N VAL A 914 16.72 60.73 10.11
CA VAL A 914 15.92 60.55 11.35
C VAL A 914 16.71 59.73 12.37
N HIS A 915 17.34 58.64 11.94
CA HIS A 915 18.21 57.80 12.78
C HIS A 915 19.43 58.58 13.29
N CYS A 916 20.10 59.34 12.43
CA CYS A 916 21.23 60.22 12.79
C CYS A 916 20.86 61.26 13.84
N SER A 917 19.61 61.72 13.82
CA SER A 917 19.09 62.70 14.78
C SER A 917 18.70 62.08 16.14
N GLY A 918 18.90 60.76 16.32
CA GLY A 918 18.50 60.04 17.54
C GLY A 918 16.98 59.93 17.74
N GLN A 919 16.19 60.20 16.70
CA GLN A 919 14.73 60.12 16.75
C GLN A 919 14.26 58.69 16.47
N SER A 920 13.16 58.28 17.10
CA SER A 920 12.50 57.01 16.78
C SER A 920 11.86 57.05 15.39
N PRO A 921 11.67 55.90 14.73
CA PRO A 921 10.94 55.81 13.47
C PRO A 921 9.58 56.51 13.54
N GLN A 922 9.23 57.25 12.49
CA GLN A 922 7.98 58.00 12.37
C GLN A 922 7.38 57.87 10.97
N HIS A 923 6.06 58.02 10.86
CA HIS A 923 5.38 58.07 9.56
C HIS A 923 5.82 59.31 8.78
N PHE A 924 6.04 59.18 7.48
CA PHE A 924 6.27 60.34 6.62
C PHE A 924 5.87 60.05 5.17
N LYS A 925 5.62 61.13 4.43
CA LYS A 925 5.33 61.11 3.01
C LYS A 925 6.50 61.70 2.24
N VAL A 926 6.97 60.98 1.24
CA VAL A 926 7.97 61.47 0.29
C VAL A 926 7.30 62.45 -0.64
N THR A 927 7.94 63.60 -0.85
CA THR A 927 7.58 64.57 -1.89
C THR A 927 8.69 64.59 -2.93
N GLU A 928 8.36 65.00 -4.15
CA GLU A 928 9.36 65.13 -5.21
C GLU A 928 10.14 66.44 -5.12
N ASN A 929 10.65 66.74 -3.92
CA ASN A 929 11.35 67.97 -3.59
C ASN A 929 12.66 67.62 -2.86
N ASP A 930 13.79 67.73 -3.55
CA ASP A 930 15.11 67.38 -2.99
C ASP A 930 15.49 68.25 -1.78
N VAL A 931 14.90 69.44 -1.64
CA VAL A 931 15.11 70.31 -0.47
C VAL A 931 14.49 69.74 0.80
N GLU A 932 13.38 69.02 0.69
CA GLU A 932 12.72 68.34 1.83
C GLU A 932 13.39 67.01 2.19
N PHE A 933 14.18 66.45 1.26
CA PHE A 933 14.86 65.16 1.37
C PHE A 933 16.36 65.27 1.08
N PRO A 934 17.10 66.11 1.83
CA PRO A 934 18.51 66.37 1.59
C PRO A 934 19.37 65.12 1.83
N TYR A 935 20.36 64.92 0.95
CA TYR A 935 21.36 63.85 1.06
C TYR A 935 22.41 64.09 2.16
N ASP A 936 22.51 65.34 2.65
CA ASP A 936 23.64 65.89 3.42
C ASP A 936 23.31 66.37 4.84
N ARG A 937 22.08 66.16 5.33
CA ARG A 937 21.64 66.68 6.64
C ARG A 937 21.48 65.64 7.73
#